data_AF-A0A0E0CDY1-F1
#
_entry.id   AF-A0A0E0CDY1-F1
#
_cell.length_a   1.000
_cell.length_b   1.000
_cell.length_c   1.000
_cell.angle_alpha   90.00
_cell.angle_beta   90.00
_cell.angle_gamma   90.00
#
_symmetry.space_group_name_H-M   'P 1'
#
loop_
_entity.id
_entity.type
_entity.pdbx_description
1 polymer ?
#
loop_
_entity_poly.entity_id
_entity_poly.type
_entity_poly.pdbx_seq_one_letter_code
_entity_poly.pdbx_strand_id
1 'polypeptide(L)'
;MPRRRLPLLLLLPITLTLFLLFPSPPPPPRQPPHQPQPQPLPCGAAPSDATAGRWVPTPEPLPPPLYTSSCPFHRNAWNCPRNSRPPVAALSWAPARCGGGGGVVPRIDAAEFLAAAGGRRIGLVGDSLSENLVVALLCALRSADGGARKWKRRGAWRGGYFPRDDVVVAYHRAVLLAKYTWQPAENSKELHKDGIKGTYRVDVDIPADEWVNVTRFYDVLIFNTGHWWGTDKFPKETPLVFYRGGKPIEPPLGIYDGLKVVLKSMASYIEREVPSKTLKLWRTQSPRHFYGGEWDHNGSCVSDRLLQEHELDSWFDPRFGGVNKEARLVNSAIQEALIGTDIQLLNLTYMSEFRADAHPAIWLGKKDAVAVWGQDCMHWCLPGVPDTWVDILAARILHHFKQANESDGGCSHSTVPKKRGRRGNQSESFAACDKQKPSKIRRRRRQISPPAAMAAQRDDEAGWSAEAARRVWGGAVPLQVHLHDADVTTLPPPPPFMTLGPRIGYLPLLVPIIKAHFSSTLPPGIDTVWFEYKGLPLKWYIPIGVLYDLLCADPERPWNLTVHFRGYPSEILTPCDGEDSVKWSYMNSLKEAAFIITGNSKNVMNMSQADQGALWQSVMKGNLDGYMNISTRLKLGPFEEDCLVRTSSVEGQQGSDEPESPGSGKPCRVPVRLYVRSVQEDLYDLEDALPVGDWESISYINRPFEVRREEGRSYITLEHALKTLLPEFFSLKASRIPDDSETAPQASDSAPNDDPDVTPRSCEKVESSASLSQQEANVANKGKIVKLVRVQGIEVDMDIPFLWVANNLKNPECYLHICVCVGTRKREPKDGR
;
A
#
# COMPACT_ATOMS: atom_id res chain seq x y z
N MET A 1 -16.96 -78.44 60.74
CA MET A 1 -17.32 -78.65 62.17
C MET A 1 -17.51 -77.28 62.84
N PRO A 2 -18.36 -77.13 63.87
CA PRO A 2 -19.64 -76.42 63.62
C PRO A 2 -20.06 -75.40 64.70
N ARG A 3 -21.21 -74.73 64.49
CA ARG A 3 -22.25 -74.29 65.49
C ARG A 3 -21.78 -73.58 66.78
N ARG A 4 -22.42 -72.56 67.37
CA ARG A 4 -23.65 -71.75 67.20
C ARG A 4 -23.86 -71.10 68.60
N ARG A 5 -24.27 -69.82 68.68
CA ARG A 5 -25.16 -69.28 69.74
C ARG A 5 -24.60 -69.29 71.20
N LEU A 6 -25.20 -68.68 72.23
CA LEU A 6 -26.50 -67.97 72.38
C LEU A 6 -26.29 -66.55 73.03
N PRO A 7 -27.05 -65.96 74.00
CA PRO A 7 -27.39 -64.52 73.92
C PRO A 7 -27.10 -63.68 75.20
N LEU A 8 -27.43 -62.37 75.17
CA LEU A 8 -28.31 -61.74 76.18
C LEU A 8 -28.84 -60.36 75.75
N LEU A 9 -30.10 -60.05 76.06
CA LEU A 9 -30.60 -58.67 76.23
C LEU A 9 -30.62 -58.39 77.74
N LEU A 10 -30.06 -57.26 78.22
CA LEU A 10 -30.37 -56.74 79.57
C LEU A 10 -29.91 -55.29 79.89
N LEU A 11 -29.79 -54.39 78.89
CA LEU A 11 -29.34 -52.99 79.09
C LEU A 11 -30.26 -51.91 78.47
N LEU A 12 -31.55 -52.22 78.28
CA LEU A 12 -32.46 -51.42 77.44
C LEU A 12 -33.20 -50.20 78.06
N PRO A 13 -33.24 -49.94 79.39
CA PRO A 13 -33.97 -48.77 79.92
C PRO A 13 -33.10 -47.55 80.29
N ILE A 14 -31.77 -47.69 80.42
CA ILE A 14 -30.89 -46.62 80.95
C ILE A 14 -30.41 -45.65 79.86
N THR A 15 -30.39 -46.06 78.60
CA THR A 15 -29.87 -45.25 77.48
C THR A 15 -30.84 -44.19 76.95
N LEU A 16 -32.15 -44.29 77.25
CA LEU A 16 -33.16 -43.45 76.59
C LEU A 16 -33.30 -42.05 77.21
N THR A 17 -33.00 -41.86 78.49
CA THR A 17 -33.10 -40.56 79.18
C THR A 17 -31.87 -39.67 78.97
N LEU A 18 -30.69 -40.24 78.71
CA LEU A 18 -29.47 -39.49 78.40
C LEU A 18 -29.45 -38.88 76.99
N PHE A 19 -30.27 -39.38 76.07
CA PHE A 19 -30.34 -38.90 74.68
C PHE A 19 -31.16 -37.62 74.47
N LEU A 20 -31.81 -37.08 75.52
CA LEU A 20 -32.67 -35.88 75.43
C LEU A 20 -32.02 -34.60 75.99
N LEU A 21 -30.79 -34.67 76.53
CA LEU A 21 -30.10 -33.52 77.13
C LEU A 21 -28.79 -33.12 76.40
N PHE A 22 -28.41 -33.84 75.35
CA PHE A 22 -27.29 -33.47 74.47
C PHE A 22 -27.77 -33.43 73.01
N PRO A 23 -27.81 -32.24 72.38
CA PRO A 23 -27.95 -32.16 70.93
C PRO A 23 -26.78 -32.89 70.28
N SER A 24 -27.05 -33.75 69.29
CA SER A 24 -25.99 -34.35 68.47
C SER A 24 -25.11 -33.24 67.88
N PRO A 25 -23.77 -33.39 67.90
CA PRO A 25 -22.92 -32.44 67.17
C PRO A 25 -23.34 -32.42 65.69
N PRO A 26 -23.32 -31.25 65.03
CA PRO A 26 -23.68 -31.17 63.63
C PRO A 26 -22.79 -32.12 62.82
N PRO A 27 -23.31 -32.76 61.76
CA PRO A 27 -22.47 -33.57 60.88
C PRO A 27 -21.31 -32.71 60.38
N PRO A 28 -20.08 -33.27 60.25
CA PRO A 28 -18.95 -32.52 59.75
C PRO A 28 -19.33 -31.86 58.41
N PRO A 29 -18.95 -30.60 58.18
CA PRO A 29 -19.35 -29.88 56.98
C PRO A 29 -18.99 -30.74 55.77
N ARG A 30 -19.99 -31.08 54.94
CA ARG A 30 -19.76 -31.85 53.73
C ARG A 30 -18.66 -31.14 52.95
N GLN A 31 -17.54 -31.82 52.72
CA GLN A 31 -16.51 -31.29 51.85
C GLN A 31 -17.19 -30.86 50.54
N PRO A 32 -16.93 -29.64 50.03
CA PRO A 32 -17.47 -29.25 48.73
C PRO A 32 -17.04 -30.32 47.72
N PRO A 33 -17.92 -30.72 46.78
CA PRO A 33 -17.60 -31.77 45.82
C PRO A 33 -16.29 -31.40 45.14
N HIS A 34 -15.31 -32.31 45.21
CA HIS A 34 -13.94 -32.04 44.80
C HIS A 34 -13.96 -31.60 43.34
N GLN A 35 -13.81 -30.29 43.09
CA GLN A 35 -13.88 -29.77 41.74
C GLN A 35 -12.78 -30.45 40.91
N PRO A 36 -13.12 -31.07 39.77
CA PRO A 36 -12.10 -31.62 38.89
C PRO A 36 -11.18 -30.47 38.50
N GLN A 37 -9.87 -30.64 38.72
CA GLN A 37 -8.90 -29.63 38.29
C GLN A 37 -9.08 -29.40 36.78
N PRO A 38 -9.16 -28.14 36.31
CA PRO A 38 -9.29 -27.86 34.89
C PRO A 38 -8.16 -28.56 34.13
N GLN A 39 -8.50 -29.37 33.11
CA GLN A 39 -7.48 -30.01 32.30
C GLN A 39 -6.59 -28.92 31.66
N PRO A 40 -5.26 -29.10 31.62
CA PRO A 40 -4.37 -28.11 31.03
C PRO A 40 -4.78 -27.78 29.59
N LEU A 41 -5.00 -26.49 29.30
CA LEU A 41 -5.35 -26.04 27.95
C LEU A 41 -4.27 -26.52 26.96
N PRO A 42 -4.62 -27.24 25.87
CA PRO A 42 -3.63 -27.74 24.93
C PRO A 42 -2.86 -26.60 24.25
N CYS A 43 -1.63 -26.87 23.83
CA CYS A 43 -0.78 -25.87 23.18
C CYS A 43 -1.44 -25.33 21.89
N GLY A 44 -1.52 -24.01 21.76
CA GLY A 44 -2.24 -23.31 20.70
C GLY A 44 -3.69 -22.94 21.03
N ALA A 45 -4.33 -23.57 22.03
CA ALA A 45 -5.72 -23.27 22.37
C ALA A 45 -5.87 -22.08 23.34
N ALA A 46 -4.89 -21.84 24.23
CA ALA A 46 -4.97 -20.73 25.18
C ALA A 46 -4.76 -19.36 24.47
N PRO A 47 -5.45 -18.28 24.85
CA PRO A 47 -5.33 -17.00 24.14
C PRO A 47 -3.93 -16.39 24.13
N SER A 48 -3.17 -16.57 25.21
CA SER A 48 -1.78 -16.12 25.32
C SER A 48 -0.81 -16.89 24.41
N ASP A 49 -1.19 -18.06 23.90
CA ASP A 49 -0.28 -18.89 23.10
C ASP A 49 0.08 -18.25 21.77
N ALA A 50 -0.79 -17.39 21.26
CA ALA A 50 -0.59 -16.66 20.02
C ALA A 50 0.14 -15.31 20.22
N THR A 51 0.25 -14.83 21.46
CA THR A 51 0.74 -13.47 21.80
C THR A 51 1.98 -13.46 22.70
N ALA A 52 2.37 -14.60 23.26
CA ALA A 52 3.58 -14.75 24.08
C ALA A 52 4.32 -16.01 23.65
N GLY A 53 5.46 -15.85 22.99
CA GLY A 53 6.22 -16.93 22.37
C GLY A 53 7.28 -16.40 21.42
N ARG A 54 7.92 -17.31 20.69
CA ARG A 54 8.93 -16.99 19.66
C ARG A 54 8.86 -17.97 18.50
N TRP A 55 9.39 -17.59 17.34
CA TRP A 55 9.71 -18.56 16.30
C TRP A 55 10.96 -19.34 16.66
N VAL A 56 10.95 -20.64 16.37
CA VAL A 56 12.09 -21.55 16.49
C VAL A 56 12.23 -22.37 15.21
N PRO A 57 13.43 -22.92 14.89
CA PRO A 57 13.57 -23.96 13.89
C PRO A 57 12.55 -25.08 14.13
N THR A 58 11.88 -25.54 13.06
CA THR A 58 10.97 -26.68 13.16
C THR A 58 11.77 -27.92 13.55
N PRO A 59 11.32 -28.74 14.53
CA PRO A 59 12.05 -29.92 14.97
C PRO A 59 12.41 -30.88 13.83
N GLU A 60 13.61 -31.47 13.91
CA GLU A 60 14.08 -32.50 12.98
C GLU A 60 13.65 -33.92 13.42
N PRO A 61 13.44 -34.86 12.47
CA PRO A 61 13.46 -34.66 11.01
C PRO A 61 12.25 -33.84 10.53
N LEU A 62 12.48 -32.93 9.59
CA LEU A 62 11.48 -31.94 9.20
C LEU A 62 10.17 -32.60 8.70
N PRO A 63 9.03 -32.40 9.39
CA PRO A 63 7.76 -33.01 8.98
C PRO A 63 7.26 -32.42 7.65
N PRO A 64 6.71 -33.26 6.75
CA PRO A 64 6.28 -32.83 5.41
C PRO A 64 5.24 -31.70 5.48
N PRO A 65 5.18 -30.82 4.46
CA PRO A 65 4.22 -29.73 4.44
C PRO A 65 2.78 -30.28 4.39
N LEU A 66 1.85 -29.60 5.08
CA LEU A 66 0.44 -30.00 5.20
C LEU A 66 -0.24 -30.20 3.83
N TYR A 67 0.25 -29.52 2.81
CA TYR A 67 -0.16 -29.63 1.41
C TYR A 67 0.97 -29.17 0.49
N THR A 68 0.86 -29.53 -0.80
CA THR A 68 1.79 -29.06 -1.84
C THR A 68 1.13 -28.03 -2.75
N SER A 69 1.94 -27.41 -3.61
CA SER A 69 1.52 -26.41 -4.61
C SER A 69 0.45 -26.88 -5.60
N SER A 70 0.11 -28.18 -5.61
CA SER A 70 -0.96 -28.78 -6.42
C SER A 70 -2.37 -28.65 -5.82
N CYS A 71 -2.52 -28.13 -4.59
CA CYS A 71 -3.81 -28.03 -3.92
C CYS A 71 -4.90 -27.33 -4.79
N PRO A 72 -6.09 -27.93 -4.98
CA PRO A 72 -7.12 -27.40 -5.89
C PRO A 72 -7.84 -26.14 -5.36
N PHE A 73 -7.64 -25.79 -4.09
CA PHE A 73 -8.20 -24.59 -3.46
C PHE A 73 -7.28 -23.35 -3.56
N HIS A 74 -6.02 -23.53 -3.99
CA HIS A 74 -5.01 -22.48 -4.03
C HIS A 74 -5.41 -21.26 -4.86
N ARG A 75 -4.92 -20.07 -4.47
CA ARG A 75 -4.88 -18.87 -5.33
C ARG A 75 -3.47 -18.74 -5.90
N ASN A 76 -3.35 -18.40 -7.20
CA ASN A 76 -2.05 -18.41 -7.88
C ASN A 76 -1.04 -17.41 -7.28
N ALA A 77 -1.50 -16.20 -6.92
CA ALA A 77 -0.66 -15.14 -6.33
C ALA A 77 0.05 -15.55 -5.02
N TRP A 78 -0.51 -16.49 -4.26
CA TRP A 78 0.02 -16.95 -2.97
C TRP A 78 0.81 -18.26 -3.09
N ASN A 79 0.85 -18.88 -4.27
CA ASN A 79 1.49 -20.18 -4.51
C ASN A 79 3.00 -20.01 -4.75
N CYS A 80 3.69 -19.48 -3.74
CA CYS A 80 5.10 -19.11 -3.83
C CYS A 80 6.02 -20.24 -4.33
N PRO A 81 5.85 -21.52 -3.94
CA PRO A 81 6.65 -22.62 -4.50
C PRO A 81 6.39 -22.87 -5.99
N ARG A 82 5.15 -22.69 -6.48
CA ARG A 82 4.84 -22.76 -7.93
C ARG A 82 5.39 -21.56 -8.70
N ASN A 83 5.49 -20.41 -8.04
CA ASN A 83 5.92 -19.15 -8.63
C ASN A 83 7.45 -18.95 -8.54
N SER A 84 8.21 -20.01 -8.24
CA SER A 84 9.67 -20.02 -8.11
C SER A 84 10.23 -19.04 -7.07
N ARG A 85 9.53 -18.87 -5.95
CA ARG A 85 10.09 -18.20 -4.77
C ARG A 85 11.17 -19.09 -4.13
N PRO A 86 12.34 -18.54 -3.71
CA PRO A 86 13.30 -19.27 -2.89
C PRO A 86 12.65 -19.86 -1.62
N PRO A 87 13.09 -21.04 -1.14
CA PRO A 87 12.61 -21.58 0.13
C PRO A 87 12.93 -20.64 1.30
N VAL A 88 11.95 -20.43 2.18
CA VAL A 88 12.14 -19.73 3.46
C VAL A 88 12.51 -20.71 4.58
N ALA A 89 13.04 -20.20 5.69
CA ALA A 89 13.36 -21.01 6.85
C ALA A 89 12.13 -21.77 7.37
N ALA A 90 12.31 -23.07 7.63
CA ALA A 90 11.27 -23.93 8.19
C ALA A 90 11.11 -23.66 9.69
N LEU A 91 10.21 -22.76 10.05
CA LEU A 91 10.02 -22.28 11.42
C LEU A 91 8.67 -22.71 12.00
N SER A 92 8.67 -22.98 13.30
CA SER A 92 7.48 -23.30 14.09
C SER A 92 7.34 -22.29 15.22
N TRP A 93 6.10 -21.96 15.61
CA TRP A 93 5.85 -21.07 16.74
C TRP A 93 5.91 -21.84 18.06
N ALA A 94 6.69 -21.34 19.01
CA ALA A 94 6.85 -21.89 20.35
C ALA A 94 6.26 -20.91 21.39
N PRO A 95 5.03 -21.17 21.89
CA PRO A 95 4.41 -20.34 22.91
C PRO A 95 5.15 -20.45 24.25
N ALA A 96 5.28 -19.34 24.97
CA ALA A 96 6.02 -19.27 26.23
C ALA A 96 5.50 -20.28 27.28
N ARG A 97 4.17 -20.41 27.39
CA ARG A 97 3.50 -21.38 28.28
C ARG A 97 3.73 -22.85 27.88
N CYS A 98 4.03 -23.14 26.61
CA CYS A 98 4.35 -24.51 26.14
C CYS A 98 5.83 -24.89 26.34
N GLY A 99 6.66 -24.02 26.93
CA GLY A 99 8.12 -24.17 26.99
C GLY A 99 8.68 -25.38 27.76
N GLY A 100 7.84 -26.15 28.45
CA GLY A 100 8.24 -27.36 29.18
C GLY A 100 8.54 -28.56 28.27
N GLY A 101 9.71 -28.57 27.63
CA GLY A 101 10.20 -29.72 26.85
C GLY A 101 10.07 -29.60 25.32
N GLY A 102 10.25 -28.39 24.77
CA GLY A 102 10.28 -28.19 23.31
C GLY A 102 8.91 -28.07 22.64
N GLY A 103 7.85 -27.76 23.41
CA GLY A 103 6.49 -27.60 22.92
C GLY A 103 6.31 -26.41 21.96
N VAL A 104 6.48 -26.66 20.67
CA VAL A 104 5.87 -25.85 19.60
C VAL A 104 4.36 -26.07 19.56
N VAL A 105 3.60 -25.19 18.89
CA VAL A 105 2.19 -25.49 18.58
C VAL A 105 2.13 -26.78 17.73
N PRO A 106 1.35 -27.80 18.12
CA PRO A 106 1.17 -29.01 17.32
C PRO A 106 0.55 -28.67 15.97
N ARG A 107 1.09 -29.22 14.88
CA ARG A 107 0.46 -29.12 13.55
C ARG A 107 -0.92 -29.77 13.56
N ILE A 108 -1.85 -29.19 12.79
CA ILE A 108 -3.19 -29.74 12.60
C ILE A 108 -3.15 -31.20 12.09
N ASP A 109 -3.67 -32.14 12.88
CA ASP A 109 -4.10 -33.43 12.33
C ASP A 109 -5.41 -33.19 11.56
N ALA A 110 -5.31 -33.20 10.24
CA ALA A 110 -6.44 -32.97 9.35
C ALA A 110 -7.54 -34.06 9.44
N ALA A 111 -7.23 -35.25 9.94
CA ALA A 111 -8.18 -36.34 10.11
C ALA A 111 -8.87 -36.27 11.48
N GLU A 112 -8.15 -36.01 12.58
CA GLU A 112 -8.78 -35.70 13.89
C GLU A 112 -9.68 -34.46 13.73
N PHE A 113 -9.21 -33.42 13.06
CA PHE A 113 -9.98 -32.19 12.86
C PHE A 113 -11.28 -32.44 12.07
N LEU A 114 -11.25 -33.15 10.94
CA LEU A 114 -12.48 -33.43 10.18
C LEU A 114 -13.44 -34.32 10.97
N ALA A 115 -12.95 -35.33 11.70
CA ALA A 115 -13.79 -36.19 12.52
C ALA A 115 -14.44 -35.43 13.71
N ALA A 116 -13.68 -34.59 14.43
CA ALA A 116 -14.19 -33.77 15.52
C ALA A 116 -15.09 -32.61 15.04
N ALA A 117 -14.87 -32.13 13.81
CA ALA A 117 -15.75 -31.22 13.09
C ALA A 117 -16.91 -31.94 12.38
N GLY A 118 -17.13 -33.24 12.62
CA GLY A 118 -18.12 -34.05 11.93
C GLY A 118 -19.51 -33.43 11.94
N GLY A 119 -20.06 -33.15 10.76
CA GLY A 119 -21.35 -32.48 10.59
C GLY A 119 -21.39 -31.01 11.05
N ARG A 120 -20.24 -30.35 11.26
CA ARG A 120 -20.12 -28.94 11.68
C ARG A 120 -19.63 -28.03 10.54
N ARG A 121 -20.06 -26.76 10.59
CA ARG A 121 -19.98 -25.77 9.51
C ARG A 121 -19.17 -24.59 10.04
N ILE A 122 -18.05 -24.27 9.39
CA ILE A 122 -17.09 -23.23 9.77
C ILE A 122 -17.14 -22.10 8.74
N GLY A 123 -17.39 -20.87 9.20
CA GLY A 123 -17.52 -19.69 8.35
C GLY A 123 -16.47 -18.62 8.71
N LEU A 124 -15.86 -18.02 7.69
CA LEU A 124 -15.02 -16.84 7.83
C LEU A 124 -15.67 -15.66 7.10
N VAL A 125 -15.65 -14.48 7.70
CA VAL A 125 -16.31 -13.27 7.19
C VAL A 125 -15.33 -12.10 7.30
N GLY A 126 -15.02 -11.46 6.17
CA GLY A 126 -14.10 -10.32 6.20
C GLY A 126 -13.39 -10.00 4.91
N ASP A 127 -12.10 -9.66 5.02
CA ASP A 127 -11.24 -9.23 3.92
C ASP A 127 -10.38 -10.37 3.31
N SER A 128 -9.50 -10.02 2.37
CA SER A 128 -8.71 -10.99 1.62
C SER A 128 -7.68 -11.77 2.45
N LEU A 129 -7.41 -11.38 3.71
CA LEU A 129 -6.60 -12.20 4.62
C LEU A 129 -7.43 -13.33 5.25
N SER A 130 -8.75 -13.16 5.41
CA SER A 130 -9.64 -14.30 5.65
C SER A 130 -9.70 -15.24 4.44
N GLU A 131 -9.64 -14.75 3.20
CA GLU A 131 -9.50 -15.65 2.04
C GLU A 131 -8.15 -16.40 2.06
N ASN A 132 -7.06 -15.75 2.46
CA ASN A 132 -5.72 -16.34 2.57
C ASN A 132 -5.68 -17.45 3.64
N LEU A 133 -6.23 -17.20 4.83
CA LEU A 133 -6.42 -18.20 5.89
C LEU A 133 -7.35 -19.36 5.47
N VAL A 134 -8.48 -19.08 4.80
CA VAL A 134 -9.36 -20.14 4.28
C VAL A 134 -8.66 -21.01 3.24
N VAL A 135 -7.81 -20.46 2.37
CA VAL A 135 -7.07 -21.28 1.41
C VAL A 135 -6.08 -22.21 2.13
N ALA A 136 -5.38 -21.74 3.16
CA ALA A 136 -4.51 -22.58 4.00
C ALA A 136 -5.31 -23.74 4.64
N LEU A 137 -6.38 -23.42 5.37
CA LEU A 137 -7.24 -24.40 6.05
C LEU A 137 -7.82 -25.42 5.07
N LEU A 138 -8.35 -24.96 3.93
CA LEU A 138 -8.91 -25.84 2.90
C LEU A 138 -7.86 -26.77 2.28
N CYS A 139 -6.61 -26.33 2.15
CA CYS A 139 -5.53 -27.16 1.63
C CYS A 139 -5.01 -28.16 2.68
N ALA A 140 -4.89 -27.76 3.95
CA ALA A 140 -4.54 -28.66 5.05
C ALA A 140 -5.57 -29.77 5.22
N LEU A 141 -6.87 -29.44 5.31
CA LEU A 141 -7.95 -30.43 5.43
C LEU A 141 -8.11 -31.31 4.17
N ARG A 142 -7.66 -30.83 3.00
CA ARG A 142 -7.65 -31.61 1.76
C ARG A 142 -6.61 -32.75 1.79
N SER A 143 -5.64 -32.76 2.70
CA SER A 143 -4.75 -33.91 2.89
C SER A 143 -5.53 -35.15 3.36
N ALA A 144 -6.45 -34.99 4.31
CA ALA A 144 -7.25 -36.08 4.88
C ALA A 144 -8.38 -36.55 3.94
N ASP A 145 -9.19 -35.66 3.35
CA ASP A 145 -10.30 -36.05 2.47
C ASP A 145 -10.01 -35.83 0.97
N GLY A 146 -9.62 -36.91 0.30
CA GLY A 146 -9.47 -36.98 -1.16
C GLY A 146 -10.72 -36.56 -1.97
N GLY A 147 -11.91 -36.69 -1.39
CA GLY A 147 -13.20 -36.41 -2.03
C GLY A 147 -13.68 -34.95 -1.96
N ALA A 148 -12.95 -34.07 -1.28
CA ALA A 148 -13.38 -32.70 -0.99
C ALA A 148 -13.54 -31.82 -2.25
N ARG A 149 -14.53 -30.91 -2.21
CA ARG A 149 -15.06 -30.20 -3.39
C ARG A 149 -15.20 -28.70 -3.10
N LYS A 150 -15.09 -27.86 -4.14
CA LYS A 150 -15.35 -26.42 -4.04
C LYS A 150 -16.81 -26.16 -3.64
N TRP A 151 -17.01 -25.25 -2.68
CA TRP A 151 -18.33 -24.87 -2.14
C TRP A 151 -18.50 -23.35 -2.26
N LYS A 152 -19.64 -22.91 -2.79
CA LYS A 152 -20.02 -21.50 -3.02
C LYS A 152 -21.54 -21.33 -2.89
N ARG A 153 -22.11 -21.78 -1.76
CA ARG A 153 -23.55 -21.65 -1.48
C ARG A 153 -23.76 -20.57 -0.40
N ARG A 154 -24.99 -20.08 -0.23
CA ARG A 154 -25.35 -19.08 0.80
C ARG A 154 -24.39 -17.87 0.81
N GLY A 155 -24.15 -17.23 -0.34
CA GLY A 155 -23.27 -16.05 -0.46
C GLY A 155 -21.76 -16.33 -0.53
N ALA A 156 -21.28 -17.53 -0.17
CA ALA A 156 -19.85 -17.77 -0.01
C ALA A 156 -19.03 -17.57 -1.29
N TRP A 157 -18.06 -16.65 -1.21
CA TRP A 157 -17.09 -16.32 -2.25
C TRP A 157 -16.15 -17.50 -2.56
N ARG A 158 -15.71 -18.21 -1.51
CA ARG A 158 -14.86 -19.40 -1.57
C ARG A 158 -15.29 -20.39 -0.48
N GLY A 159 -15.00 -21.67 -0.67
CA GLY A 159 -15.23 -22.68 0.35
C GLY A 159 -14.88 -24.08 -0.15
N GLY A 160 -14.92 -25.02 0.78
CA GLY A 160 -14.77 -26.45 0.57
C GLY A 160 -15.81 -27.24 1.35
N TYR A 161 -16.22 -28.36 0.76
CA TYR A 161 -17.06 -29.37 1.39
C TYR A 161 -16.31 -30.69 1.42
N PHE A 162 -16.22 -31.31 2.59
CA PHE A 162 -15.46 -32.52 2.89
C PHE A 162 -16.46 -33.67 3.10
N PRO A 163 -16.85 -34.41 2.03
CA PRO A 163 -17.93 -35.39 2.07
C PRO A 163 -17.66 -36.63 2.92
N ARG A 164 -16.45 -36.83 3.46
CA ARG A 164 -16.20 -37.90 4.43
C ARG A 164 -16.97 -37.67 5.73
N ASP A 165 -16.89 -36.46 6.28
CA ASP A 165 -17.35 -36.12 7.63
C ASP A 165 -18.42 -34.98 7.60
N ASP A 166 -18.98 -34.69 6.43
CA ASP A 166 -19.99 -33.62 6.15
C ASP A 166 -19.57 -32.18 6.54
N VAL A 167 -18.27 -31.92 6.67
CA VAL A 167 -17.75 -30.61 7.07
C VAL A 167 -17.86 -29.60 5.93
N VAL A 168 -18.30 -28.38 6.25
CA VAL A 168 -18.25 -27.22 5.35
C VAL A 168 -17.32 -26.18 5.94
N VAL A 169 -16.37 -25.69 5.13
CA VAL A 169 -15.54 -24.52 5.45
C VAL A 169 -15.76 -23.48 4.37
N ALA A 170 -16.14 -22.25 4.73
CA ALA A 170 -16.54 -21.23 3.78
C ALA A 170 -16.05 -19.81 4.14
N TYR A 171 -15.92 -18.95 3.14
CA TYR A 171 -15.52 -17.55 3.26
C TYR A 171 -16.52 -16.63 2.55
N HIS A 172 -16.96 -15.60 3.26
CA HIS A 172 -17.81 -14.51 2.78
C HIS A 172 -16.98 -13.23 2.72
N ARG A 173 -16.93 -12.62 1.53
CA ARG A 173 -16.14 -11.41 1.29
C ARG A 173 -16.94 -10.18 1.68
N ALA A 174 -16.79 -9.74 2.92
CA ALA A 174 -17.46 -8.57 3.49
C ALA A 174 -16.38 -7.62 4.02
N VAL A 175 -15.71 -6.90 3.12
CA VAL A 175 -14.42 -6.24 3.41
C VAL A 175 -14.50 -5.17 4.50
N LEU A 176 -15.65 -4.49 4.66
CA LEU A 176 -15.93 -3.53 5.74
C LEU A 176 -16.84 -4.12 6.85
N LEU A 177 -17.29 -5.37 6.73
CA LEU A 177 -18.37 -6.04 7.49
C LEU A 177 -19.76 -5.38 7.39
N ALA A 178 -19.86 -4.05 7.52
CA ALA A 178 -21.07 -3.28 7.24
C ALA A 178 -21.39 -3.21 5.74
N LYS A 179 -22.67 -2.98 5.42
CA LYS A 179 -23.16 -2.78 4.06
C LYS A 179 -22.60 -1.47 3.50
N TYR A 180 -22.04 -1.52 2.29
CA TYR A 180 -21.55 -0.34 1.60
C TYR A 180 -21.97 -0.34 0.13
N THR A 181 -22.27 0.84 -0.42
CA THR A 181 -22.78 1.01 -1.78
C THR A 181 -22.11 2.21 -2.46
N TRP A 182 -21.79 2.06 -3.75
CA TRP A 182 -21.32 3.17 -4.58
C TRP A 182 -22.49 4.08 -4.97
N GLN A 183 -22.30 5.40 -4.80
CA GLN A 183 -23.23 6.44 -5.20
C GLN A 183 -22.49 7.42 -6.12
N PRO A 184 -22.74 7.44 -7.45
CA PRO A 184 -22.14 8.42 -8.34
C PRO A 184 -22.63 9.84 -8.03
N ALA A 185 -21.84 10.86 -8.32
CA ALA A 185 -22.23 12.25 -8.08
C ALA A 185 -23.38 12.70 -9.02
N GLU A 186 -24.58 12.88 -8.47
CA GLU A 186 -25.77 13.32 -9.20
C GLU A 186 -25.78 14.84 -9.48
N ASN A 187 -24.85 15.30 -10.33
CA ASN A 187 -25.02 16.40 -11.33
C ASN A 187 -23.66 16.94 -11.82
N SER A 188 -23.48 17.04 -13.14
CA SER A 188 -22.21 17.48 -13.76
C SER A 188 -21.90 18.98 -13.67
N LYS A 189 -22.79 19.80 -13.08
CA LYS A 189 -22.65 21.27 -13.04
C LYS A 189 -22.05 21.83 -11.75
N GLU A 190 -22.10 21.09 -10.64
CA GLU A 190 -21.45 21.48 -9.37
C GLU A 190 -20.14 20.71 -9.11
N LEU A 191 -19.86 19.69 -9.94
CA LEU A 191 -18.75 18.72 -9.87
C LEU A 191 -17.32 19.31 -9.90
N HIS A 192 -17.18 20.63 -10.04
CA HIS A 192 -15.91 21.32 -10.34
C HIS A 192 -15.28 22.07 -9.16
N LYS A 193 -15.76 21.88 -7.92
CA LYS A 193 -15.11 22.45 -6.72
C LYS A 193 -14.11 21.49 -6.07
N ASP A 194 -14.53 20.26 -5.76
CA ASP A 194 -13.77 19.37 -4.85
C ASP A 194 -13.23 18.09 -5.51
N GLY A 195 -13.45 17.88 -6.82
CA GLY A 195 -12.91 16.74 -7.58
C GLY A 195 -13.53 15.36 -7.29
N ILE A 196 -14.52 15.30 -6.40
CA ILE A 196 -15.24 14.07 -6.01
C ILE A 196 -16.04 13.51 -7.19
N LYS A 197 -15.88 12.21 -7.47
CA LYS A 197 -16.55 11.47 -8.56
C LYS A 197 -17.86 10.80 -8.10
N GLY A 198 -18.05 10.71 -6.79
CA GLY A 198 -19.12 10.00 -6.10
C GLY A 198 -18.61 9.51 -4.75
N THR A 199 -19.45 8.83 -3.97
CA THR A 199 -19.14 8.40 -2.60
C THR A 199 -19.44 6.92 -2.40
N TYR A 200 -18.79 6.31 -1.41
CA TYR A 200 -19.18 5.01 -0.89
C TYR A 200 -19.97 5.21 0.40
N ARG A 201 -21.30 5.13 0.30
CA ARG A 201 -22.18 5.10 1.48
C ARG A 201 -21.90 3.82 2.29
N VAL A 202 -21.73 3.95 3.60
CA VAL A 202 -21.59 2.85 4.55
C VAL A 202 -22.69 2.96 5.60
N ASP A 203 -23.64 2.04 5.60
CA ASP A 203 -24.68 1.98 6.63
C ASP A 203 -24.15 1.21 7.85
N VAL A 204 -23.66 1.95 8.86
CA VAL A 204 -22.83 1.39 9.94
C VAL A 204 -23.57 0.42 10.87
N ASP A 205 -24.91 0.47 10.87
CA ASP A 205 -25.82 -0.36 11.64
C ASP A 205 -26.41 -1.53 10.82
N ILE A 206 -26.07 -1.64 9.52
CA ILE A 206 -26.55 -2.68 8.62
C ILE A 206 -25.37 -3.60 8.21
N PRO A 207 -25.41 -4.91 8.48
CA PRO A 207 -24.39 -5.86 8.00
C PRO A 207 -24.46 -6.04 6.48
N ALA A 208 -23.32 -6.35 5.85
CA ALA A 208 -23.26 -6.60 4.41
C ALA A 208 -24.07 -7.83 3.96
N ASP A 209 -24.66 -7.75 2.76
CA ASP A 209 -25.62 -8.73 2.24
C ASP A 209 -25.00 -10.12 2.06
N GLU A 210 -23.68 -10.20 1.89
CA GLU A 210 -22.91 -11.44 1.74
C GLU A 210 -22.97 -12.36 2.98
N TRP A 211 -23.19 -11.81 4.18
CA TRP A 211 -23.11 -12.59 5.43
C TRP A 211 -24.27 -12.40 6.42
N VAL A 212 -25.11 -11.37 6.26
CA VAL A 212 -26.31 -11.17 7.10
C VAL A 212 -27.18 -12.44 7.20
N ASN A 213 -27.29 -13.21 6.11
CA ASN A 213 -28.15 -14.39 6.00
C ASN A 213 -27.50 -15.71 6.46
N VAL A 214 -26.33 -15.68 7.11
CA VAL A 214 -25.61 -16.91 7.53
C VAL A 214 -25.23 -16.99 9.01
N THR A 215 -25.60 -16.01 9.84
CA THR A 215 -25.36 -15.96 11.29
C THR A 215 -25.76 -17.24 12.03
N ARG A 216 -26.83 -17.91 11.60
CA ARG A 216 -27.38 -19.16 12.19
C ARG A 216 -27.05 -20.44 11.40
N PHE A 217 -26.18 -20.37 10.39
CA PHE A 217 -25.79 -21.52 9.56
C PHE A 217 -24.44 -22.15 9.96
N TYR A 218 -23.63 -21.44 10.75
CA TYR A 218 -22.28 -21.85 11.13
C TYR A 218 -22.19 -22.14 12.63
N ASP A 219 -21.49 -23.23 12.96
CA ASP A 219 -21.15 -23.65 14.33
C ASP A 219 -19.87 -22.93 14.83
N VAL A 220 -19.05 -22.41 13.91
CA VAL A 220 -17.91 -21.51 14.18
C VAL A 220 -17.94 -20.35 13.20
N LEU A 221 -17.81 -19.11 13.70
CA LEU A 221 -17.68 -17.90 12.88
C LEU A 221 -16.41 -17.14 13.28
N ILE A 222 -15.54 -16.89 12.29
CA ILE A 222 -14.34 -16.04 12.47
C ILE A 222 -14.48 -14.77 11.63
N PHE A 223 -14.43 -13.62 12.29
CA PHE A 223 -14.54 -12.29 11.68
C PHE A 223 -13.17 -11.62 11.53
N ASN A 224 -12.97 -10.82 10.48
CA ASN A 224 -11.91 -9.81 10.43
C ASN A 224 -12.28 -8.62 9.53
N THR A 225 -11.69 -7.46 9.79
CA THR A 225 -11.61 -6.35 8.83
C THR A 225 -10.42 -5.46 9.21
N GLY A 226 -9.86 -4.74 8.23
CA GLY A 226 -8.75 -3.82 8.44
C GLY A 226 -8.10 -3.33 7.15
N HIS A 227 -7.73 -4.24 6.24
CA HIS A 227 -6.93 -3.90 5.04
C HIS A 227 -7.66 -3.08 3.96
N TRP A 228 -8.90 -2.67 4.22
CA TRP A 228 -9.69 -1.80 3.34
C TRP A 228 -9.96 -0.42 3.97
N TRP A 229 -9.56 -0.19 5.21
CA TRP A 229 -9.78 1.07 5.93
C TRP A 229 -8.63 2.05 5.71
N GLY A 230 -8.32 2.32 4.43
CA GLY A 230 -7.24 3.20 4.00
C GLY A 230 -7.59 3.99 2.74
N THR A 231 -6.90 5.12 2.55
CA THR A 231 -7.05 6.01 1.39
C THR A 231 -6.56 5.39 0.08
N ASP A 232 -5.78 4.32 0.16
CA ASP A 232 -5.35 3.44 -0.93
C ASP A 232 -6.47 2.52 -1.46
N LYS A 233 -7.63 2.47 -0.78
CA LYS A 233 -8.86 1.78 -1.20
C LYS A 233 -10.04 2.75 -1.35
N PHE A 234 -10.07 3.81 -0.55
CA PHE A 234 -11.08 4.87 -0.61
C PHE A 234 -10.41 6.25 -0.67
N PRO A 235 -9.85 6.64 -1.84
CA PRO A 235 -9.16 7.92 -2.02
C PRO A 235 -10.13 9.11 -1.98
N LYS A 236 -9.57 10.33 -1.93
CA LYS A 236 -10.34 11.58 -1.73
C LYS A 236 -11.41 11.82 -2.80
N GLU A 237 -11.24 11.32 -4.01
CA GLU A 237 -12.22 11.44 -5.10
C GLU A 237 -13.37 10.43 -5.01
N THR A 238 -13.26 9.40 -4.16
CA THR A 238 -14.27 8.38 -3.90
C THR A 238 -14.33 8.00 -2.40
N PRO A 239 -14.64 8.96 -1.50
CA PRO A 239 -14.52 8.76 -0.06
C PRO A 239 -15.65 7.89 0.50
N LEU A 240 -15.42 7.33 1.69
CA LEU A 240 -16.48 6.72 2.51
C LEU A 240 -17.34 7.82 3.16
N VAL A 241 -18.66 7.63 3.17
CA VAL A 241 -19.62 8.48 3.89
C VAL A 241 -20.50 7.59 4.77
N PHE A 242 -20.54 7.87 6.06
CA PHE A 242 -21.12 6.98 7.06
C PHE A 242 -22.56 7.36 7.39
N TYR A 243 -23.44 6.37 7.40
CA TYR A 243 -24.88 6.49 7.63
C TYR A 243 -25.31 5.63 8.83
N ARG A 244 -26.37 6.04 9.52
CA ARG A 244 -27.04 5.29 10.60
C ARG A 244 -28.55 5.55 10.54
N GLY A 245 -29.37 4.51 10.67
CA GLY A 245 -30.83 4.64 10.58
C GLY A 245 -31.31 5.30 9.27
N GLY A 246 -30.55 5.12 8.18
CA GLY A 246 -30.80 5.72 6.87
C GLY A 246 -30.34 7.17 6.67
N LYS A 247 -29.87 7.87 7.72
CA LYS A 247 -29.38 9.26 7.67
C LYS A 247 -27.85 9.33 7.72
N PRO A 248 -27.20 10.36 7.15
CA PRO A 248 -25.76 10.56 7.34
C PRO A 248 -25.44 10.82 8.82
N ILE A 249 -24.23 10.47 9.24
CA ILE A 249 -23.70 10.78 10.57
C ILE A 249 -23.06 12.17 10.51
N GLU A 250 -23.52 13.06 11.39
CA GLU A 250 -23.01 14.43 11.53
C GLU A 250 -22.35 14.61 12.91
N PRO A 251 -21.14 15.21 12.99
CA PRO A 251 -20.29 15.61 11.87
C PRO A 251 -19.75 14.40 11.07
N PRO A 252 -19.33 14.58 9.80
CA PRO A 252 -18.87 13.48 8.96
C PRO A 252 -17.61 12.80 9.54
N LEU A 253 -17.64 11.47 9.63
CA LEU A 253 -16.56 10.69 10.22
C LEU A 253 -15.41 10.43 9.22
N GLY A 254 -14.17 10.54 9.69
CA GLY A 254 -13.00 10.04 8.97
C GLY A 254 -12.99 8.50 8.88
N ILE A 255 -12.13 7.94 8.02
CA ILE A 255 -12.07 6.49 7.78
C ILE A 255 -11.83 5.69 9.08
N TYR A 256 -10.98 6.19 9.99
CA TYR A 256 -10.66 5.51 11.26
C TYR A 256 -11.79 5.59 12.30
N ASP A 257 -12.49 6.71 12.40
CA ASP A 257 -13.64 6.84 13.30
C ASP A 257 -14.86 6.07 12.76
N GLY A 258 -15.04 6.06 11.43
CA GLY A 258 -15.96 5.18 10.74
C GLY A 258 -15.67 3.70 10.99
N LEU A 259 -14.39 3.30 10.98
CA LEU A 259 -13.95 1.95 11.39
C LEU A 259 -14.39 1.67 12.83
N LYS A 260 -14.07 2.53 13.81
CA LYS A 260 -14.47 2.33 15.22
C LYS A 260 -15.99 2.18 15.37
N VAL A 261 -16.76 3.02 14.69
CA VAL A 261 -18.23 2.98 14.73
C VAL A 261 -18.77 1.70 14.08
N VAL A 262 -18.21 1.25 12.96
CA VAL A 262 -18.61 -0.01 12.31
C VAL A 262 -18.20 -1.22 13.15
N LEU A 263 -16.98 -1.27 13.70
CA LEU A 263 -16.53 -2.37 14.58
C LEU A 263 -17.51 -2.55 15.76
N LYS A 264 -17.84 -1.45 16.45
CA LYS A 264 -18.75 -1.47 17.60
C LYS A 264 -20.18 -1.88 17.23
N SER A 265 -20.71 -1.38 16.11
CA SER A 265 -22.02 -1.79 15.60
C SER A 265 -22.05 -3.26 15.17
N MET A 266 -21.02 -3.73 14.47
CA MET A 266 -20.96 -5.10 13.96
C MET A 266 -20.73 -6.11 15.08
N ALA A 267 -19.91 -5.80 16.09
CA ALA A 267 -19.78 -6.61 17.30
C ALA A 267 -21.14 -6.73 18.03
N SER A 268 -21.84 -5.60 18.25
CA SER A 268 -23.20 -5.60 18.85
C SER A 268 -24.24 -6.34 18.00
N TYR A 269 -24.11 -6.32 16.66
CA TYR A 269 -24.95 -7.13 15.77
C TYR A 269 -24.66 -8.63 15.92
N ILE A 270 -23.38 -9.02 15.92
CA ILE A 270 -22.92 -10.40 16.07
C ILE A 270 -23.43 -10.99 17.40
N GLU A 271 -23.30 -10.25 18.50
CA GLU A 271 -23.76 -10.70 19.83
C GLU A 271 -25.27 -10.99 19.91
N ARG A 272 -26.07 -10.24 19.15
CA ARG A 272 -27.53 -10.38 19.17
C ARG A 272 -28.05 -11.45 18.21
N GLU A 273 -27.41 -11.62 17.06
CA GLU A 273 -27.96 -12.41 15.93
C GLU A 273 -27.28 -13.75 15.69
N VAL A 274 -26.02 -13.92 16.13
CA VAL A 274 -25.29 -15.19 16.10
C VAL A 274 -25.60 -15.97 17.40
N PRO A 275 -26.00 -17.26 17.32
CA PRO A 275 -26.33 -18.04 18.53
C PRO A 275 -25.18 -18.10 19.54
N SER A 276 -25.47 -18.02 20.83
CA SER A 276 -24.49 -18.14 21.92
C SER A 276 -23.75 -19.48 21.95
N LYS A 277 -24.27 -20.51 21.29
CA LYS A 277 -23.60 -21.82 21.11
C LYS A 277 -22.63 -21.87 19.93
N THR A 278 -22.59 -20.85 19.08
CA THR A 278 -21.65 -20.75 17.94
C THR A 278 -20.36 -20.13 18.45
N LEU A 279 -19.21 -20.76 18.17
CA LEU A 279 -17.92 -20.18 18.53
C LEU A 279 -17.66 -18.91 17.71
N LYS A 280 -17.80 -17.76 18.36
CA LYS A 280 -17.50 -16.43 17.81
C LYS A 280 -16.04 -16.09 18.06
N LEU A 281 -15.25 -15.96 16.99
CA LEU A 281 -13.86 -15.51 17.03
C LEU A 281 -13.69 -14.20 16.25
N TRP A 282 -12.84 -13.30 16.72
CA TRP A 282 -12.37 -12.16 15.93
C TRP A 282 -10.87 -12.26 15.68
N ARG A 283 -10.48 -12.46 14.42
CA ARG A 283 -9.06 -12.55 14.02
C ARG A 283 -8.50 -11.15 13.89
N THR A 284 -7.38 -10.88 14.57
CA THR A 284 -6.72 -9.57 14.51
C THR A 284 -6.22 -9.23 13.11
N GLN A 285 -5.96 -7.94 12.90
CA GLN A 285 -5.42 -7.41 11.65
C GLN A 285 -4.04 -8.00 11.33
N SER A 286 -3.76 -8.25 10.05
CA SER A 286 -2.44 -8.73 9.63
C SER A 286 -1.44 -7.59 9.63
N PRO A 287 -0.17 -7.79 10.04
CA PRO A 287 0.89 -6.88 9.67
C PRO A 287 1.17 -6.95 8.16
N ARG A 288 1.60 -5.82 7.62
CA ARG A 288 2.28 -5.65 6.32
C ARG A 288 3.77 -5.40 6.61
N HIS A 289 4.68 -5.71 5.69
CA HIS A 289 6.13 -5.59 5.92
C HIS A 289 6.84 -4.80 4.81
N PHE A 290 6.52 -3.52 4.67
CA PHE A 290 7.23 -2.61 3.80
C PHE A 290 8.51 -2.07 4.47
N TYR A 291 9.62 -2.15 3.74
CA TYR A 291 10.91 -1.53 4.03
C TYR A 291 11.26 -0.53 2.92
N GLY A 292 12.00 0.53 3.25
CA GLY A 292 12.47 1.56 2.31
C GLY A 292 11.43 2.63 1.91
N GLY A 293 10.15 2.43 2.23
CA GLY A 293 9.06 3.38 1.97
C GLY A 293 7.70 2.71 1.94
N GLU A 294 6.66 3.44 1.49
CA GLU A 294 5.29 2.94 1.34
C GLU A 294 5.07 2.12 0.06
N TRP A 295 3.94 1.41 -0.04
CA TRP A 295 3.58 0.56 -1.18
C TRP A 295 3.64 1.25 -2.56
N ASP A 296 3.40 2.55 -2.59
CA ASP A 296 3.47 3.47 -3.73
C ASP A 296 4.73 4.35 -3.73
N HIS A 297 5.45 4.43 -2.62
CA HIS A 297 6.68 5.21 -2.43
C HIS A 297 7.91 4.31 -2.26
N ASN A 298 8.22 3.51 -3.29
CA ASN A 298 9.40 2.62 -3.38
C ASN A 298 9.50 1.47 -2.33
N GLY A 299 8.49 1.25 -1.51
CA GLY A 299 8.48 0.20 -0.48
C GLY A 299 8.60 -1.23 -1.03
N SER A 300 9.30 -2.08 -0.27
CA SER A 300 9.60 -3.47 -0.64
C SER A 300 9.45 -4.44 0.53
N CYS A 301 9.04 -5.68 0.23
CA CYS A 301 9.00 -6.80 1.18
C CYS A 301 9.80 -8.01 0.69
N VAL A 302 10.77 -7.80 -0.20
CA VAL A 302 11.75 -8.84 -0.56
C VAL A 302 12.76 -8.97 0.58
N SER A 303 12.36 -9.72 1.62
CA SER A 303 13.21 -10.16 2.73
C SER A 303 13.36 -11.68 2.73
N ASP A 304 14.53 -12.14 3.17
CA ASP A 304 14.83 -13.52 3.61
C ASP A 304 14.98 -13.61 5.15
N ARG A 305 15.00 -12.46 5.84
CA ARG A 305 15.27 -12.28 7.26
C ARG A 305 13.99 -12.11 8.07
N LEU A 306 13.98 -12.68 9.28
CA LEU A 306 13.02 -12.36 10.35
C LEU A 306 13.43 -11.10 11.11
N LEU A 307 12.44 -10.30 11.48
CA LEU A 307 12.63 -9.19 12.42
C LEU A 307 12.90 -9.73 13.83
N GLN A 308 13.72 -9.01 14.58
CA GLN A 308 13.98 -9.25 16.00
C GLN A 308 12.92 -8.55 16.86
N GLU A 309 12.74 -9.01 18.10
CA GLU A 309 11.73 -8.47 19.03
C GLU A 309 11.89 -6.95 19.27
N HIS A 310 13.13 -6.45 19.29
CA HIS A 310 13.44 -5.02 19.44
C HIS A 310 13.17 -4.17 18.19
N GLU A 311 12.98 -4.77 17.01
CA GLU A 311 12.61 -4.06 15.78
C GLU A 311 11.10 -3.87 15.66
N LEU A 312 10.28 -4.67 16.36
CA LEU A 312 8.83 -4.70 16.13
C LEU A 312 8.17 -3.36 16.50
N ASP A 313 8.64 -2.69 17.56
CA ASP A 313 8.08 -1.40 17.96
C ASP A 313 8.38 -0.30 16.94
N SER A 314 9.62 -0.22 16.41
CA SER A 314 9.96 0.78 15.38
C SER A 314 9.30 0.52 14.03
N TRP A 315 8.92 -0.73 13.73
CA TRP A 315 8.18 -1.07 12.51
C TRP A 315 6.65 -0.88 12.64
N PHE A 316 6.05 -1.28 13.76
CA PHE A 316 4.59 -1.49 13.88
C PHE A 316 3.90 -0.63 14.93
N ASP A 317 4.59 0.02 15.85
CA ASP A 317 3.94 0.87 16.85
C ASP A 317 3.66 2.28 16.27
N PRO A 318 2.40 2.78 16.28
CA PRO A 318 2.06 4.08 15.74
C PRO A 318 2.85 5.27 16.32
N ARG A 319 3.43 5.13 17.52
CA ARG A 319 4.25 6.16 18.18
C ARG A 319 5.54 6.50 17.41
N PHE A 320 6.07 5.59 16.58
CA PHE A 320 7.28 5.81 15.78
C PHE A 320 6.98 6.14 14.30
N GLY A 321 5.73 6.46 13.95
CA GLY A 321 5.36 6.95 12.61
C GLY A 321 5.46 5.94 11.46
N GLY A 322 6.08 4.77 11.64
CA GLY A 322 6.46 3.82 10.59
C GLY A 322 5.35 3.30 9.67
N VAL A 323 5.75 2.87 8.46
CA VAL A 323 4.88 2.49 7.32
C VAL A 323 4.12 1.15 7.47
N ASN A 324 4.14 0.53 8.65
CA ASN A 324 3.44 -0.75 8.91
C ASN A 324 2.51 -0.69 10.14
N LYS A 325 2.32 0.50 10.73
CA LYS A 325 1.63 0.76 12.01
C LYS A 325 0.13 0.44 12.06
N GLU A 326 -0.51 0.27 10.90
CA GLU A 326 -1.97 0.13 10.78
C GLU A 326 -2.45 -1.14 11.47
N ALA A 327 -1.63 -2.20 11.52
CA ALA A 327 -2.01 -3.44 12.18
C ALA A 327 -2.25 -3.24 13.68
N ARG A 328 -1.34 -2.59 14.39
CA ARG A 328 -1.50 -2.29 15.82
C ARG A 328 -2.60 -1.25 16.05
N LEU A 329 -2.70 -0.23 15.20
CA LEU A 329 -3.75 0.79 15.27
C LEU A 329 -5.17 0.20 15.13
N VAL A 330 -5.42 -0.57 14.07
CA VAL A 330 -6.71 -1.25 13.83
C VAL A 330 -6.99 -2.27 14.93
N ASN A 331 -5.98 -2.98 15.43
CA ASN A 331 -6.15 -3.93 16.53
C ASN A 331 -6.56 -3.27 17.86
N SER A 332 -6.11 -2.06 18.14
CA SER A 332 -6.56 -1.29 19.31
C SER A 332 -8.07 -1.01 19.22
N ALA A 333 -8.54 -0.53 18.06
CA ALA A 333 -9.97 -0.31 17.80
C ALA A 333 -10.80 -1.61 17.82
N ILE A 334 -10.25 -2.74 17.34
CA ILE A 334 -10.88 -4.07 17.45
C ILE A 334 -11.00 -4.47 18.92
N GLN A 335 -9.94 -4.36 19.72
CA GLN A 335 -9.97 -4.73 21.14
C GLN A 335 -11.00 -3.89 21.91
N GLU A 336 -11.01 -2.57 21.70
CA GLU A 336 -12.00 -1.64 22.27
C GLU A 336 -13.45 -2.04 21.93
N ALA A 337 -13.73 -2.42 20.69
CA ALA A 337 -15.07 -2.78 20.22
C ALA A 337 -15.59 -4.13 20.73
N LEU A 338 -14.72 -5.01 21.23
CA LEU A 338 -15.09 -6.35 21.73
C LEU A 338 -15.21 -6.42 23.26
N ILE A 339 -14.91 -5.34 24.00
CA ILE A 339 -15.05 -5.29 25.46
C ILE A 339 -16.52 -5.56 25.85
N GLY A 340 -16.74 -6.58 26.68
CA GLY A 340 -18.07 -6.98 27.15
C GLY A 340 -18.86 -7.88 26.19
N THR A 341 -18.25 -8.34 25.10
CA THR A 341 -18.80 -9.36 24.19
C THR A 341 -18.25 -10.75 24.52
N ASP A 342 -18.93 -11.83 24.12
CA ASP A 342 -18.40 -13.20 24.19
C ASP A 342 -17.43 -13.55 23.04
N ILE A 343 -17.32 -12.66 22.04
CA ILE A 343 -16.49 -12.81 20.83
C ILE A 343 -15.01 -12.90 21.21
N GLN A 344 -14.42 -14.08 21.08
CA GLN A 344 -13.06 -14.32 21.54
C GLN A 344 -12.02 -13.77 20.56
N LEU A 345 -11.14 -12.89 21.03
CA LEU A 345 -10.02 -12.40 20.22
C LEU A 345 -9.07 -13.54 19.85
N LEU A 346 -8.81 -13.70 18.56
CA LEU A 346 -7.79 -14.56 17.97
C LEU A 346 -6.63 -13.66 17.50
N ASN A 347 -5.78 -13.28 18.46
CA ASN A 347 -4.66 -12.38 18.19
C ASN A 347 -3.48 -13.13 17.58
N LEU A 348 -3.35 -13.03 16.25
CA LEU A 348 -2.29 -13.64 15.46
C LEU A 348 -1.27 -12.60 14.96
N THR A 349 -1.37 -11.34 15.40
CA THR A 349 -0.57 -10.24 14.85
C THR A 349 0.87 -10.34 15.34
N TYR A 350 1.10 -10.49 16.65
CA TYR A 350 2.43 -10.53 17.26
C TYR A 350 3.36 -11.56 16.60
N MET A 351 2.95 -12.84 16.48
CA MET A 351 3.76 -13.85 15.78
C MET A 351 4.03 -13.50 14.32
N SER A 352 3.13 -12.75 13.67
CA SER A 352 3.24 -12.42 12.25
C SER A 352 4.16 -11.21 12.02
N GLU A 353 4.31 -10.31 13.00
CA GLU A 353 5.21 -9.13 12.95
C GLU A 353 6.70 -9.53 12.83
N PHE A 354 7.08 -10.74 13.26
CA PHE A 354 8.44 -11.26 13.04
C PHE A 354 8.73 -11.64 11.58
N ARG A 355 7.70 -11.86 10.74
CA ARG A 355 7.77 -12.70 9.54
C ARG A 355 7.86 -11.94 8.22
N ALA A 356 8.65 -10.87 8.18
CA ALA A 356 8.98 -10.15 6.93
C ALA A 356 9.41 -11.08 5.78
N ASP A 357 10.03 -12.22 6.10
CA ASP A 357 10.46 -13.26 5.17
C ASP A 357 9.32 -13.99 4.41
N ALA A 358 8.06 -13.93 4.83
CA ALA A 358 7.02 -14.87 4.40
C ALA A 358 5.96 -14.32 3.41
N HIS A 359 6.14 -13.09 2.90
CA HIS A 359 5.25 -12.50 1.90
C HIS A 359 5.50 -13.00 0.46
N PRO A 360 4.47 -13.05 -0.42
CA PRO A 360 4.65 -13.34 -1.85
C PRO A 360 5.47 -12.29 -2.59
N ALA A 361 5.49 -11.03 -2.13
CA ALA A 361 6.30 -9.94 -2.66
C ALA A 361 6.21 -9.82 -4.19
N ILE A 362 7.25 -10.26 -4.91
CA ILE A 362 7.32 -10.25 -6.38
C ILE A 362 6.84 -11.55 -7.05
N TRP A 363 6.73 -12.65 -6.30
CA TRP A 363 6.47 -14.00 -6.81
C TRP A 363 4.97 -14.28 -6.99
N LEU A 364 4.28 -13.41 -7.72
CA LEU A 364 2.81 -13.41 -7.89
C LEU A 364 2.31 -14.36 -9.00
N GLY A 365 3.22 -15.00 -9.73
CA GLY A 365 2.90 -16.04 -10.72
C GLY A 365 2.14 -15.55 -11.98
N LYS A 366 2.04 -14.24 -12.19
CA LYS A 366 1.55 -13.61 -13.42
C LYS A 366 2.60 -12.58 -13.88
N LYS A 367 2.99 -12.62 -15.16
CA LYS A 367 3.88 -11.62 -15.75
C LYS A 367 3.29 -10.22 -15.61
N ASP A 368 4.16 -9.22 -15.46
CA ASP A 368 3.81 -7.81 -15.32
C ASP A 368 2.99 -7.45 -14.06
N ALA A 369 2.63 -8.41 -13.18
CA ALA A 369 1.76 -8.16 -12.03
C ALA A 369 2.32 -7.13 -11.02
N VAL A 370 3.62 -7.21 -10.73
CA VAL A 370 4.30 -6.27 -9.81
C VAL A 370 4.32 -4.85 -10.37
N ALA A 371 4.42 -4.71 -11.70
CA ALA A 371 4.43 -3.41 -12.37
C ALA A 371 3.03 -2.78 -12.50
N VAL A 372 1.96 -3.51 -12.21
CA VAL A 372 0.57 -3.03 -12.26
C VAL A 372 -0.06 -2.88 -10.87
N TRP A 373 0.38 -3.67 -9.89
CA TRP A 373 -0.25 -3.75 -8.55
C TRP A 373 0.72 -3.58 -7.37
N GLY A 374 2.00 -3.30 -7.62
CA GLY A 374 3.04 -3.28 -6.59
C GLY A 374 3.43 -4.69 -6.11
N GLN A 375 4.22 -4.75 -5.03
CA GLN A 375 4.57 -6.01 -4.36
C GLN A 375 3.44 -6.44 -3.41
N ASP A 376 3.13 -7.75 -3.33
CA ASP A 376 2.16 -8.25 -2.33
C ASP A 376 2.85 -8.44 -0.98
N CYS A 377 2.93 -7.35 -0.22
CA CYS A 377 3.51 -7.26 1.13
C CYS A 377 2.46 -7.32 2.24
N MET A 378 1.29 -7.90 1.92
CA MET A 378 0.10 -7.90 2.77
C MET A 378 -0.46 -9.32 2.94
N HIS A 379 -0.63 -10.07 1.85
CA HIS A 379 -0.99 -11.49 1.93
C HIS A 379 0.26 -12.34 2.16
N TRP A 380 0.07 -13.62 2.46
CA TRP A 380 1.17 -14.53 2.80
C TRP A 380 1.33 -15.64 1.78
N CYS A 381 2.57 -16.12 1.64
CA CYS A 381 2.86 -17.36 0.94
C CYS A 381 2.12 -18.53 1.58
N LEU A 382 1.67 -19.46 0.73
CA LEU A 382 1.09 -20.73 1.13
C LEU A 382 1.87 -21.87 0.41
N PRO A 383 2.34 -22.90 1.15
CA PRO A 383 2.45 -22.96 2.61
C PRO A 383 3.32 -21.83 3.19
N GLY A 384 3.11 -21.51 4.47
CA GLY A 384 3.71 -20.36 5.15
C GLY A 384 3.00 -19.98 6.47
N VAL A 385 3.10 -18.71 6.87
CA VAL A 385 2.59 -18.21 8.18
C VAL A 385 1.11 -18.55 8.45
N PRO A 386 0.18 -18.52 7.46
CA PRO A 386 -1.21 -18.94 7.70
C PRO A 386 -1.39 -20.41 8.06
N ASP A 387 -0.41 -21.28 7.86
CA ASP A 387 -0.49 -22.66 8.33
C ASP A 387 -0.35 -22.72 9.85
N THR A 388 0.53 -21.92 10.44
CA THR A 388 0.62 -21.75 11.91
C THR A 388 -0.63 -21.07 12.48
N TRP A 389 -1.27 -20.16 11.72
CA TRP A 389 -2.59 -19.66 12.09
C TRP A 389 -3.66 -20.76 12.06
N VAL A 390 -3.59 -21.70 11.10
CA VAL A 390 -4.47 -22.87 11.03
C VAL A 390 -4.24 -23.79 12.23
N ASP A 391 -3.00 -24.06 12.63
CA ASP A 391 -2.67 -24.89 13.79
C ASP A 391 -3.30 -24.33 15.08
N ILE A 392 -3.15 -23.03 15.33
CA ILE A 392 -3.72 -22.32 16.49
C ILE A 392 -5.25 -22.24 16.42
N LEU A 393 -5.81 -21.94 15.24
CA LEU A 393 -7.26 -21.92 15.02
C LEU A 393 -7.87 -23.32 15.25
N ALA A 394 -7.20 -24.37 14.77
CA ALA A 394 -7.63 -25.75 14.94
C ALA A 394 -7.59 -26.17 16.41
N ALA A 395 -6.53 -25.85 17.14
CA ALA A 395 -6.43 -26.13 18.58
C ALA A 395 -7.59 -25.49 19.37
N ARG A 396 -7.94 -24.23 19.08
CA ARG A 396 -9.11 -23.56 19.69
C ARG A 396 -10.44 -24.21 19.32
N ILE A 397 -10.68 -24.46 18.03
CA ILE A 397 -11.92 -25.09 17.56
C ILE A 397 -12.10 -26.49 18.16
N LEU A 398 -11.04 -27.30 18.18
CA LEU A 398 -11.04 -28.63 18.80
C LEU A 398 -11.31 -28.58 20.31
N HIS A 399 -10.73 -27.60 21.02
CA HIS A 399 -10.98 -27.43 22.45
C HIS A 399 -12.45 -27.08 22.74
N HIS A 400 -13.02 -26.12 22.00
CA HIS A 400 -14.45 -25.77 22.09
C HIS A 400 -15.36 -26.95 21.73
N PHE A 401 -15.03 -27.71 20.68
CA PHE A 401 -15.79 -28.91 20.29
C PHE A 401 -15.72 -30.02 21.33
N LYS A 402 -14.60 -30.17 22.07
CA LYS A 402 -14.48 -31.12 23.18
C LYS A 402 -15.35 -30.68 24.36
N GLN A 403 -15.30 -29.41 24.77
CA GLN A 403 -16.20 -28.84 25.80
C GLN A 403 -17.69 -29.00 25.44
N ALA A 404 -18.08 -28.68 24.20
CA ALA A 404 -19.46 -28.83 23.74
C ALA A 404 -19.95 -30.29 23.80
N ASN A 405 -19.10 -31.24 23.37
CA ASN A 405 -19.41 -32.67 23.44
C ASN A 405 -19.49 -33.19 24.89
N GLU A 406 -18.72 -32.63 25.82
CA GLU A 406 -18.79 -32.95 27.25
C GLU A 406 -20.11 -32.45 27.88
N SER A 407 -20.66 -31.33 27.40
CA SER A 407 -22.01 -30.87 27.81
C SER A 407 -23.17 -31.60 27.12
N ASP A 408 -23.03 -32.04 25.86
CA ASP A 408 -24.06 -32.76 25.08
C ASP A 408 -24.02 -34.30 25.24
N GLY A 409 -23.12 -34.83 26.07
CA GLY A 409 -22.74 -36.25 26.16
C GLY A 409 -23.81 -37.27 26.60
N GLY A 410 -25.09 -36.91 26.61
CA GLY A 410 -26.20 -37.77 27.01
C GLY A 410 -26.79 -38.67 25.90
N CYS A 411 -26.49 -38.41 24.62
CA CYS A 411 -27.09 -39.16 23.50
C CYS A 411 -26.14 -39.30 22.31
N SER A 412 -26.00 -40.51 21.76
CA SER A 412 -25.17 -40.77 20.57
C SER A 412 -25.87 -41.71 19.58
N HIS A 413 -25.73 -41.47 18.28
CA HIS A 413 -25.98 -42.48 17.25
C HIS A 413 -25.21 -42.21 15.95
N SER A 414 -24.87 -43.31 15.27
CA SER A 414 -23.96 -43.39 14.12
C SER A 414 -24.64 -43.10 12.76
N THR A 415 -23.84 -42.75 11.75
CA THR A 415 -24.28 -42.57 10.35
C THR A 415 -23.50 -43.46 9.37
N VAL A 416 -24.10 -43.78 8.21
CA VAL A 416 -23.53 -44.70 7.20
C VAL A 416 -23.73 -44.11 5.78
N PRO A 417 -22.72 -44.14 4.88
CA PRO A 417 -22.75 -43.39 3.61
C PRO A 417 -23.41 -44.12 2.42
N LYS A 418 -23.77 -43.36 1.36
CA LYS A 418 -24.35 -43.88 0.10
C LYS A 418 -23.50 -43.56 -1.15
N LYS A 419 -23.65 -44.41 -2.19
CA LYS A 419 -22.83 -44.46 -3.42
C LYS A 419 -23.23 -43.46 -4.52
N ARG A 420 -22.43 -43.40 -5.60
CA ARG A 420 -22.47 -42.42 -6.72
C ARG A 420 -22.63 -43.13 -8.08
N GLY A 421 -23.27 -42.50 -9.08
CA GLY A 421 -23.51 -43.06 -10.43
C GLY A 421 -22.86 -42.26 -11.59
N ARG A 422 -22.84 -42.82 -12.81
CA ARG A 422 -22.09 -42.30 -14.00
C ARG A 422 -22.60 -42.86 -15.35
N ARG A 423 -22.69 -42.04 -16.41
CA ARG A 423 -22.77 -42.28 -17.89
C ARG A 423 -22.93 -40.89 -18.59
N GLY A 424 -22.71 -40.64 -19.89
CA GLY A 424 -22.17 -41.39 -21.04
C GLY A 424 -22.24 -40.52 -22.35
N ASN A 425 -21.41 -40.74 -23.37
CA ASN A 425 -21.29 -39.93 -24.62
C ASN A 425 -21.62 -40.72 -25.92
N GLN A 426 -22.00 -40.02 -27.00
CA GLN A 426 -21.74 -40.29 -28.46
C GLN A 426 -22.43 -39.15 -29.30
N SER A 427 -21.80 -38.39 -30.22
CA SER A 427 -21.33 -38.62 -31.63
C SER A 427 -22.39 -38.23 -32.71
N GLU A 428 -22.22 -38.15 -34.05
CA GLU A 428 -21.14 -38.49 -35.05
C GLU A 428 -21.38 -37.73 -36.41
N SER A 429 -20.43 -36.97 -37.02
CA SER A 429 -19.76 -37.25 -38.34
C SER A 429 -20.23 -36.63 -39.70
N PHE A 430 -19.35 -36.67 -40.74
CA PHE A 430 -19.49 -36.34 -42.20
C PHE A 430 -19.66 -34.85 -42.65
N ALA A 431 -19.33 -34.38 -43.86
CA ALA A 431 -18.36 -34.76 -44.93
C ALA A 431 -18.16 -33.59 -45.96
N ALA A 432 -17.25 -33.72 -46.95
CA ALA A 432 -16.75 -32.63 -47.82
C ALA A 432 -17.32 -32.55 -49.26
N CYS A 433 -17.15 -31.41 -49.97
CA CYS A 433 -16.69 -31.39 -51.39
C CYS A 433 -16.18 -30.01 -51.91
N ASP A 434 -15.50 -30.06 -53.08
CA ASP A 434 -14.66 -29.08 -53.81
C ASP A 434 -15.36 -27.91 -54.56
N LYS A 435 -14.61 -26.82 -54.87
CA LYS A 435 -14.62 -26.10 -56.19
C LYS A 435 -13.52 -25.00 -56.37
N GLN A 436 -13.42 -24.48 -57.61
CA GLN A 436 -12.18 -23.93 -58.23
C GLN A 436 -12.06 -22.39 -58.37
N LYS A 437 -10.87 -21.92 -58.80
CA LYS A 437 -10.46 -20.52 -59.09
C LYS A 437 -11.14 -19.91 -60.34
N PRO A 438 -11.00 -18.58 -60.55
CA PRO A 438 -10.20 -18.16 -61.72
C PRO A 438 -9.29 -16.91 -61.56
N SER A 439 -8.22 -16.90 -62.37
CA SER A 439 -7.45 -15.79 -63.02
C SER A 439 -7.00 -14.49 -62.29
N LYS A 440 -5.96 -13.86 -62.85
CA LYS A 440 -5.35 -12.57 -62.44
C LYS A 440 -5.49 -11.53 -63.55
N ILE A 441 -5.55 -10.24 -63.19
CA ILE A 441 -5.15 -9.11 -64.08
C ILE A 441 -4.14 -8.23 -63.34
N ARG A 442 -3.16 -7.68 -64.08
CA ARG A 442 -1.99 -6.96 -63.56
C ARG A 442 -1.90 -5.57 -64.20
N ARG A 443 -1.85 -4.49 -63.40
CA ARG A 443 -1.42 -3.16 -63.85
C ARG A 443 -0.28 -2.64 -62.97
N ARG A 444 0.70 -1.98 -63.59
CA ARG A 444 1.86 -1.38 -62.93
C ARG A 444 1.47 -0.03 -62.31
N ARG A 445 2.10 0.36 -61.20
CA ARG A 445 2.14 1.76 -60.71
C ARG A 445 3.61 2.19 -60.62
N ARG A 446 3.90 3.47 -60.90
CA ARG A 446 5.27 4.02 -60.89
C ARG A 446 5.71 4.33 -59.46
N GLN A 447 7.00 4.16 -59.16
CA GLN A 447 7.63 4.86 -58.03
C GLN A 447 7.80 6.34 -58.38
N ILE A 448 7.72 7.19 -57.36
CA ILE A 448 8.14 8.60 -57.39
C ILE A 448 8.94 8.81 -56.09
N SER A 449 10.15 9.32 -56.20
CA SER A 449 11.00 9.67 -55.05
C SER A 449 10.78 11.13 -54.64
N PRO A 450 10.85 11.48 -53.34
CA PRO A 450 10.78 12.87 -52.90
C PRO A 450 12.06 13.67 -53.21
N PRO A 451 12.03 15.02 -53.18
CA PRO A 451 13.16 15.87 -53.59
C PRO A 451 14.23 16.02 -52.51
N ALA A 452 15.49 16.19 -52.94
CA ALA A 452 16.65 16.27 -52.05
C ALA A 452 16.64 17.45 -51.05
N ALA A 453 15.86 18.51 -51.30
CA ALA A 453 15.81 19.69 -50.42
C ALA A 453 15.30 19.37 -48.99
N MET A 454 14.40 18.38 -48.83
CA MET A 454 13.90 17.98 -47.51
C MET A 454 14.80 16.99 -46.75
N ALA A 455 15.91 16.55 -47.36
CA ALA A 455 16.95 15.82 -46.63
C ALA A 455 17.80 16.80 -45.80
N ALA A 456 18.33 17.84 -46.45
CA ALA A 456 19.25 18.81 -45.83
C ALA A 456 18.70 19.42 -44.52
N GLN A 457 17.44 19.87 -44.51
CA GLN A 457 16.84 20.44 -43.29
C GLN A 457 16.73 19.44 -42.13
N ARG A 458 16.55 18.14 -42.42
CA ARG A 458 16.49 17.09 -41.39
C ARG A 458 17.87 16.74 -40.84
N ASP A 459 18.91 16.84 -41.67
CA ASP A 459 20.29 16.62 -41.25
C ASP A 459 20.76 17.73 -40.27
N ASP A 460 20.36 18.98 -40.52
CA ASP A 460 20.61 20.12 -39.62
C ASP A 460 19.87 19.99 -38.27
N GLU A 461 18.57 19.65 -38.27
CA GLU A 461 17.77 19.43 -37.05
C GLU A 461 18.32 18.28 -36.19
N ALA A 462 18.79 17.20 -36.82
CA ALA A 462 19.45 16.10 -36.14
C ALA A 462 20.77 16.54 -35.48
N GLY A 463 21.55 17.40 -36.16
CA GLY A 463 22.78 17.98 -35.63
C GLY A 463 22.55 18.82 -34.36
N TRP A 464 21.55 19.70 -34.36
CA TRP A 464 21.20 20.50 -33.18
C TRP A 464 20.63 19.66 -32.03
N SER A 465 19.83 18.64 -32.34
CA SER A 465 19.29 17.70 -31.33
C SER A 465 20.41 16.91 -30.64
N ALA A 466 21.41 16.44 -31.39
CA ALA A 466 22.59 15.78 -30.83
C ALA A 466 23.45 16.72 -29.96
N GLU A 467 23.61 17.99 -30.36
CA GLU A 467 24.33 18.99 -29.57
C GLU A 467 23.59 19.37 -28.28
N ALA A 468 22.27 19.48 -28.30
CA ALA A 468 21.46 19.68 -27.09
C ALA A 468 21.64 18.52 -26.10
N ALA A 469 21.57 17.27 -26.58
CA ALA A 469 21.83 16.09 -25.76
C ALA A 469 23.24 16.09 -25.16
N ARG A 470 24.28 16.46 -25.93
CA ARG A 470 25.65 16.61 -25.40
C ARG A 470 25.73 17.65 -24.28
N ARG A 471 25.05 18.79 -24.42
CA ARG A 471 25.04 19.87 -23.40
C ARG A 471 24.31 19.47 -22.12
N VAL A 472 23.23 18.70 -22.21
CA VAL A 472 22.54 18.14 -21.05
C VAL A 472 23.44 17.15 -20.30
N TRP A 473 24.11 16.25 -21.03
CA TRP A 473 24.98 15.23 -20.44
C TRP A 473 26.30 15.79 -19.88
N GLY A 474 26.85 16.84 -20.49
CA GLY A 474 27.98 17.61 -19.96
C GLY A 474 27.61 18.69 -18.94
N GLY A 475 26.32 18.85 -18.61
CA GLY A 475 25.85 19.88 -17.70
C GLY A 475 26.27 19.62 -16.26
N ALA A 476 26.84 20.62 -15.59
CA ALA A 476 27.27 20.53 -14.20
C ALA A 476 26.91 21.77 -13.37
N VAL A 477 26.86 21.60 -12.06
CA VAL A 477 26.73 22.66 -11.05
C VAL A 477 28.05 22.73 -10.26
N PRO A 478 28.71 23.89 -10.12
CA PRO A 478 29.83 24.03 -9.20
C PRO A 478 29.33 23.89 -7.77
N LEU A 479 29.84 22.91 -7.02
CA LEU A 479 29.47 22.63 -5.63
C LEU A 479 30.60 23.05 -4.69
N GLN A 480 30.24 23.64 -3.55
CA GLN A 480 31.14 23.86 -2.42
C GLN A 480 30.53 23.21 -1.19
N VAL A 481 31.08 22.07 -0.78
CA VAL A 481 30.54 21.22 0.29
C VAL A 481 31.33 21.46 1.57
N HIS A 482 30.66 21.95 2.61
CA HIS A 482 31.20 22.14 3.95
C HIS A 482 30.85 20.94 4.82
N LEU A 483 31.76 20.51 5.71
CA LEU A 483 31.42 19.57 6.77
C LEU A 483 30.63 20.31 7.86
N HIS A 484 29.52 19.74 8.33
CA HIS A 484 28.75 20.33 9.43
C HIS A 484 29.56 20.40 10.73
N ASP A 485 29.45 21.52 11.47
CA ASP A 485 30.28 21.80 12.66
C ASP A 485 30.22 20.70 13.73
N ALA A 486 29.07 20.03 13.91
CA ALA A 486 28.93 18.94 14.88
C ALA A 486 29.68 17.65 14.50
N ASP A 487 30.10 17.50 13.25
CA ASP A 487 30.93 16.40 12.73
C ASP A 487 32.41 16.79 12.58
N VAL A 488 32.81 18.01 12.94
CA VAL A 488 34.22 18.46 12.90
C VAL A 488 34.96 18.07 14.18
N THR A 489 36.05 17.31 14.06
CA THR A 489 36.92 16.94 15.21
C THR A 489 38.26 17.69 15.28
N THR A 490 38.52 18.61 14.35
CA THR A 490 39.80 19.34 14.26
C THR A 490 39.64 20.85 14.42
N LEU A 491 40.67 21.50 14.95
CA LEU A 491 40.80 22.95 14.98
C LEU A 491 42.11 23.34 14.27
N PRO A 492 42.09 24.15 13.19
CA PRO A 492 40.91 24.71 12.53
C PRO A 492 39.99 23.65 11.87
N PRO A 493 38.75 24.01 11.52
CA PRO A 493 37.87 23.16 10.71
C PRO A 493 38.48 22.90 9.32
N PRO A 494 38.10 21.79 8.65
CA PRO A 494 38.61 21.44 7.32
C PRO A 494 38.17 22.44 6.24
N PRO A 495 38.99 22.67 5.20
CA PRO A 495 38.57 23.47 4.05
C PRO A 495 37.45 22.75 3.28
N PRO A 496 36.47 23.49 2.70
CA PRO A 496 35.36 22.89 1.98
C PRO A 496 35.82 22.12 0.74
N PHE A 497 35.10 21.05 0.43
CA PHE A 497 35.33 20.23 -0.76
C PHE A 497 34.64 20.88 -1.96
N MET A 498 35.42 21.28 -2.97
CA MET A 498 34.90 21.86 -4.21
C MET A 498 34.91 20.85 -5.35
N THR A 499 33.81 20.74 -6.10
CA THR A 499 33.70 19.85 -7.26
C THR A 499 32.67 20.35 -8.28
N LEU A 500 32.63 19.73 -9.47
CA LEU A 500 31.55 19.90 -10.44
C LEU A 500 30.57 18.72 -10.31
N GLY A 501 29.39 18.97 -9.73
CA GLY A 501 28.32 17.99 -9.62
C GLY A 501 27.55 17.85 -10.94
N PRO A 502 27.51 16.67 -11.59
CA PRO A 502 26.77 16.50 -12.84
C PRO A 502 25.27 16.75 -12.64
N ARG A 503 24.64 17.56 -13.50
CA ARG A 503 23.21 17.93 -13.38
C ARG A 503 22.27 16.73 -13.41
N ILE A 504 22.62 15.74 -14.25
CA ILE A 504 21.93 14.44 -14.39
C ILE A 504 22.38 13.39 -13.35
N GLY A 505 23.29 13.74 -12.43
CA GLY A 505 23.76 12.88 -11.34
C GLY A 505 22.97 13.09 -10.04
N TYR A 506 23.34 12.32 -9.01
CA TYR A 506 22.69 12.34 -7.69
C TYR A 506 23.73 12.56 -6.59
N LEU A 507 23.40 13.32 -5.55
CA LEU A 507 24.34 13.72 -4.47
C LEU A 507 25.08 12.54 -3.79
N PRO A 508 24.47 11.37 -3.49
CA PRO A 508 25.17 10.26 -2.84
C PRO A 508 26.34 9.70 -3.65
N LEU A 509 26.36 9.90 -4.97
CA LEU A 509 27.46 9.43 -5.84
C LEU A 509 28.76 10.19 -5.61
N LEU A 510 28.70 11.37 -4.98
CA LEU A 510 29.87 12.17 -4.60
C LEU A 510 30.44 11.77 -3.22
N VAL A 511 29.66 11.07 -2.39
CA VAL A 511 30.01 10.71 -1.00
C VAL A 511 31.35 9.97 -0.88
N PRO A 512 31.73 9.01 -1.76
CA PRO A 512 33.03 8.35 -1.65
C PRO A 512 34.23 9.32 -1.72
N ILE A 513 34.11 10.39 -2.52
CA ILE A 513 35.17 11.38 -2.72
C ILE A 513 35.13 12.44 -1.59
N ILE A 514 33.93 12.90 -1.22
CA ILE A 514 33.70 13.83 -0.11
C ILE A 514 34.18 13.23 1.22
N LYS A 515 33.85 11.97 1.48
CA LYS A 515 34.30 11.22 2.67
C LYS A 515 35.82 11.04 2.67
N ALA A 516 36.46 10.81 1.52
CA ALA A 516 37.92 10.73 1.46
C ALA A 516 38.58 12.07 1.85
N HIS A 517 38.05 13.20 1.36
CA HIS A 517 38.53 14.55 1.68
C HIS A 517 38.40 14.88 3.18
N PHE A 518 37.26 14.57 3.80
CA PHE A 518 37.04 14.82 5.23
C PHE A 518 37.51 13.69 6.18
N SER A 519 38.10 12.61 5.65
CA SER A 519 38.38 11.38 6.43
C SER A 519 39.27 11.59 7.67
N SER A 520 40.16 12.58 7.66
CA SER A 520 41.05 12.92 8.78
C SER A 520 40.39 13.81 9.85
N THR A 521 39.18 14.32 9.61
CA THR A 521 38.47 15.24 10.50
C THR A 521 37.14 14.71 11.04
N LEU A 522 36.74 13.50 10.64
CA LEU A 522 35.48 12.86 11.06
C LEU A 522 35.63 12.06 12.37
N PRO A 523 34.61 12.07 13.25
CA PRO A 523 34.59 11.30 14.49
C PRO A 523 34.32 9.81 14.24
N PRO A 524 34.95 8.88 14.99
CA PRO A 524 34.78 7.43 14.80
C PRO A 524 33.32 7.01 15.08
N GLY A 525 32.74 6.21 14.18
CA GLY A 525 31.37 5.70 14.27
C GLY A 525 30.92 4.95 13.01
N ILE A 526 29.61 4.73 12.91
CA ILE A 526 28.94 4.35 11.65
C ILE A 526 28.41 5.65 11.04
N ASP A 527 28.73 5.93 9.78
CA ASP A 527 28.30 7.15 9.11
C ASP A 527 26.89 7.00 8.54
N THR A 528 26.06 8.00 8.75
CA THR A 528 24.73 8.15 8.13
C THR A 528 24.75 9.41 7.27
N VAL A 529 25.23 9.32 6.04
CA VAL A 529 25.56 10.51 5.23
C VAL A 529 24.33 11.13 4.58
N TRP A 530 24.14 12.45 4.79
CA TRP A 530 23.11 13.24 4.12
C TRP A 530 23.59 14.66 3.80
N PHE A 531 22.82 15.37 2.98
CA PHE A 531 23.15 16.70 2.49
C PHE A 531 22.05 17.70 2.84
N GLU A 532 22.45 18.95 3.07
CA GLU A 532 21.59 20.05 3.47
C GLU A 532 21.90 21.30 2.64
N TYR A 533 20.89 22.13 2.39
CA TYR A 533 21.02 23.48 1.82
C TYR A 533 20.19 24.46 2.65
N LYS A 534 20.87 25.40 3.34
CA LYS A 534 20.24 26.49 4.11
C LYS A 534 19.13 26.00 5.08
N GLY A 535 19.41 24.93 5.83
CA GLY A 535 18.48 24.30 6.79
C GLY A 535 17.64 23.16 6.20
N LEU A 536 17.53 23.02 4.88
CA LEU A 536 16.67 22.01 4.24
C LEU A 536 17.43 20.70 3.92
N PRO A 537 17.03 19.54 4.49
CA PRO A 537 17.58 18.23 4.10
C PRO A 537 17.23 17.88 2.65
N LEU A 538 18.24 17.53 1.85
CA LEU A 538 18.10 17.33 0.41
C LEU A 538 17.67 15.90 0.05
N LYS A 539 16.54 15.80 -0.68
CA LYS A 539 15.98 14.55 -1.21
C LYS A 539 16.91 13.95 -2.27
N TRP A 540 17.80 13.07 -1.83
CA TRP A 540 18.91 12.47 -2.61
C TRP A 540 18.51 11.78 -3.92
N TYR A 541 17.25 11.33 -4.04
CA TYR A 541 16.70 10.68 -5.23
C TYR A 541 16.25 11.67 -6.31
N ILE A 542 16.32 12.98 -6.05
CA ILE A 542 16.15 14.04 -7.05
C ILE A 542 17.54 14.38 -7.62
N PRO A 543 17.70 14.50 -8.95
CA PRO A 543 18.98 14.85 -9.56
C PRO A 543 19.53 16.22 -9.12
N ILE A 544 20.86 16.34 -9.07
CA ILE A 544 21.61 17.53 -8.60
C ILE A 544 21.13 18.80 -9.31
N GLY A 545 20.96 18.75 -10.64
CA GLY A 545 20.51 19.91 -11.42
C GLY A 545 19.08 20.32 -11.09
N VAL A 546 18.19 19.36 -10.81
CA VAL A 546 16.78 19.61 -10.47
C VAL A 546 16.65 20.19 -9.06
N LEU A 547 17.44 19.71 -8.10
CA LEU A 547 17.53 20.32 -6.76
C LEU A 547 18.01 21.77 -6.84
N TYR A 548 19.08 22.02 -7.59
CA TYR A 548 19.64 23.36 -7.78
C TYR A 548 18.64 24.32 -8.45
N ASP A 549 18.05 23.93 -9.59
CA ASP A 549 17.14 24.77 -10.38
C ASP A 549 15.86 25.17 -9.61
N LEU A 550 15.47 24.37 -8.63
CA LEU A 550 14.29 24.52 -7.77
C LEU A 550 14.56 25.35 -6.50
N LEU A 551 15.70 25.11 -5.85
CA LEU A 551 16.03 25.71 -4.55
C LEU A 551 16.78 27.04 -4.69
N CYS A 552 17.58 27.21 -5.75
CA CYS A 552 18.28 28.45 -6.09
C CYS A 552 17.41 29.27 -7.05
N ALA A 553 16.53 30.13 -6.51
CA ALA A 553 15.66 31.01 -7.30
C ALA A 553 16.50 31.93 -8.20
N ASP A 554 17.53 32.59 -7.65
CA ASP A 554 18.71 33.01 -8.39
C ASP A 554 19.83 31.92 -8.30
N PRO A 555 20.53 31.56 -9.41
CA PRO A 555 21.56 30.52 -9.41
C PRO A 555 22.90 30.91 -8.75
N GLU A 556 22.95 30.89 -7.41
CA GLU A 556 24.17 31.03 -6.58
C GLU A 556 25.31 30.09 -7.04
N ARG A 557 26.54 30.61 -7.16
CA ARG A 557 27.73 29.85 -7.62
C ARG A 557 28.98 30.22 -6.80
N PRO A 558 29.67 29.24 -6.17
CA PRO A 558 29.30 27.83 -6.06
C PRO A 558 27.99 27.60 -5.29
N TRP A 559 27.33 26.47 -5.56
CA TRP A 559 26.20 26.04 -4.73
C TRP A 559 26.76 25.55 -3.38
N ASN A 560 26.55 26.35 -2.34
CA ASN A 560 27.00 26.06 -0.99
C ASN A 560 26.13 24.99 -0.33
N LEU A 561 26.70 23.81 -0.11
CA LEU A 561 26.06 22.67 0.54
C LEU A 561 26.73 22.37 1.88
N THR A 562 25.97 21.79 2.80
CA THR A 562 26.50 21.18 4.02
C THR A 562 26.35 19.65 3.90
N VAL A 563 27.40 18.91 4.24
CA VAL A 563 27.36 17.44 4.40
C VAL A 563 27.41 17.09 5.88
N HIS A 564 26.52 16.18 6.26
CA HIS A 564 26.42 15.59 7.58
C HIS A 564 26.79 14.10 7.47
N PHE A 565 27.52 13.58 8.44
CA PHE A 565 27.86 12.16 8.57
C PHE A 565 27.08 11.49 9.72
N ARG A 566 26.27 12.27 10.46
CA ARG A 566 25.45 11.81 11.60
C ARG A 566 24.05 12.42 11.57
N GLY A 567 23.18 11.99 12.50
CA GLY A 567 21.89 12.64 12.74
C GLY A 567 20.90 12.58 11.57
N TYR A 568 20.85 11.45 10.86
CA TYR A 568 20.03 11.30 9.65
C TYR A 568 18.55 11.65 9.88
N PRO A 569 17.96 12.60 9.14
CA PRO A 569 16.58 13.05 9.34
C PRO A 569 15.59 12.08 8.68
N SER A 570 15.38 10.92 9.31
CA SER A 570 14.51 9.83 8.82
C SER A 570 13.04 10.22 8.61
N GLU A 571 12.57 11.28 9.28
CA GLU A 571 11.23 11.84 9.09
C GLU A 571 11.06 12.58 7.74
N ILE A 572 12.17 12.97 7.10
CA ILE A 572 12.19 13.84 5.90
C ILE A 572 12.84 13.12 4.70
N LEU A 573 13.86 12.29 4.96
CA LEU A 573 14.65 11.59 3.94
C LEU A 573 14.48 10.07 4.05
N THR A 574 14.25 9.42 2.91
CA THR A 574 14.29 7.95 2.80
C THR A 574 15.73 7.43 2.93
N PRO A 575 15.98 6.27 3.56
CA PRO A 575 17.34 5.72 3.70
C PRO A 575 18.09 5.55 2.36
N CYS A 576 19.41 5.71 2.38
CA CYS A 576 20.29 5.56 1.23
C CYS A 576 21.57 4.81 1.61
N ASP A 577 21.67 3.54 1.23
CA ASP A 577 22.75 2.62 1.63
C ASP A 577 23.98 2.68 0.67
N GLY A 578 24.04 3.70 -0.20
CA GLY A 578 25.11 3.93 -1.16
C GLY A 578 24.68 3.82 -2.63
N GLU A 579 25.62 3.48 -3.52
CA GLU A 579 25.41 3.49 -4.98
C GLU A 579 24.22 2.62 -5.42
N ASP A 580 24.07 1.42 -4.85
CA ASP A 580 23.00 0.49 -5.26
C ASP A 580 21.59 1.04 -4.94
N SER A 581 21.40 1.83 -3.88
CA SER A 581 20.12 2.51 -3.60
C SER A 581 19.79 3.56 -4.66
N VAL A 582 20.79 4.32 -5.12
CA VAL A 582 20.63 5.32 -6.19
C VAL A 582 20.35 4.65 -7.53
N LYS A 583 21.14 3.64 -7.88
CA LYS A 583 20.98 2.79 -9.07
C LYS A 583 19.62 2.11 -9.13
N TRP A 584 19.13 1.63 -7.99
CA TRP A 584 17.79 1.03 -7.88
C TRP A 584 16.69 2.09 -8.13
N SER A 585 16.82 3.28 -7.54
CA SER A 585 15.88 4.41 -7.74
C SER A 585 15.84 4.87 -9.21
N TYR A 586 17.02 5.00 -9.83
CA TYR A 586 17.18 5.26 -11.27
C TYR A 586 16.49 4.18 -12.12
N MET A 587 16.78 2.90 -11.85
CA MET A 587 16.19 1.76 -12.56
C MET A 587 14.68 1.63 -12.33
N ASN A 588 14.15 2.11 -11.20
CA ASN A 588 12.70 2.17 -10.98
C ASN A 588 12.05 3.27 -11.81
N SER A 589 12.62 4.48 -11.80
CA SER A 589 12.16 5.59 -12.66
C SER A 589 12.21 5.24 -14.14
N LEU A 590 13.27 4.57 -14.63
CA LEU A 590 13.36 4.12 -16.01
C LEU A 590 12.28 3.09 -16.40
N LYS A 591 11.86 2.22 -15.46
CA LYS A 591 10.73 1.29 -15.68
C LYS A 591 9.39 2.01 -15.72
N GLU A 592 9.20 3.00 -14.85
CA GLU A 592 8.02 3.88 -14.80
C GLU A 592 7.85 4.65 -16.12
N ALA A 593 8.91 5.33 -16.58
CA ALA A 593 8.97 6.01 -17.86
C ALA A 593 8.72 5.06 -19.04
N ALA A 594 9.36 3.89 -19.08
CA ALA A 594 9.15 2.91 -20.14
C ALA A 594 7.68 2.44 -20.25
N PHE A 595 7.03 2.25 -19.11
CA PHE A 595 5.60 1.91 -19.03
C PHE A 595 4.71 3.05 -19.52
N ILE A 596 5.01 4.30 -19.15
CA ILE A 596 4.29 5.48 -19.66
C ILE A 596 4.41 5.60 -21.18
N ILE A 597 5.64 5.52 -21.71
CA ILE A 597 5.96 5.74 -23.14
C ILE A 597 5.39 4.63 -24.03
N THR A 598 5.53 3.35 -23.63
CA THR A 598 5.23 2.20 -24.50
C THR A 598 4.09 1.29 -24.01
N GLY A 599 3.44 1.66 -22.91
CA GLY A 599 2.38 0.85 -22.27
C GLY A 599 2.88 -0.47 -21.64
N ASN A 600 4.20 -0.67 -21.54
CA ASN A 600 4.83 -1.84 -20.93
C ASN A 600 6.29 -1.53 -20.53
N SER A 601 6.87 -2.24 -19.56
CA SER A 601 8.26 -2.07 -19.14
C SER A 601 9.20 -3.19 -19.62
N LYS A 602 8.76 -4.05 -20.56
CA LYS A 602 9.43 -5.32 -20.88
C LYS A 602 10.85 -5.16 -21.42
N ASN A 603 11.11 -4.13 -22.22
CA ASN A 603 12.46 -3.90 -22.75
C ASN A 603 13.46 -3.54 -21.65
N VAL A 604 13.03 -2.80 -20.62
CA VAL A 604 13.85 -2.46 -19.44
C VAL A 604 13.98 -3.67 -18.50
N MET A 605 12.87 -4.38 -18.24
CA MET A 605 12.83 -5.56 -17.37
C MET A 605 13.61 -6.76 -17.93
N ASN A 606 13.75 -6.87 -19.25
CA ASN A 606 14.49 -7.94 -19.92
C ASN A 606 15.94 -7.55 -20.27
N MET A 607 16.43 -6.36 -19.89
CA MET A 607 17.86 -6.05 -20.01
C MET A 607 18.69 -7.05 -19.20
N SER A 608 19.82 -7.51 -19.75
CA SER A 608 20.74 -8.33 -18.96
C SER A 608 21.31 -7.52 -17.79
N GLN A 609 21.77 -8.21 -16.74
CA GLN A 609 22.43 -7.54 -15.60
C GLN A 609 23.68 -6.76 -16.05
N ALA A 610 24.35 -7.21 -17.12
CA ALA A 610 25.46 -6.50 -17.75
C ALA A 610 25.01 -5.22 -18.47
N ASP A 611 23.90 -5.26 -19.24
CA ASP A 611 23.31 -4.06 -19.86
C ASP A 611 22.85 -3.04 -18.81
N GLN A 612 22.19 -3.50 -17.74
CA GLN A 612 21.76 -2.64 -16.63
C GLN A 612 22.96 -1.99 -15.93
N GLY A 613 24.02 -2.76 -15.67
CA GLY A 613 25.27 -2.25 -15.10
C GLY A 613 25.97 -1.23 -16.00
N ALA A 614 26.07 -1.51 -17.30
CA ALA A 614 26.70 -0.62 -18.28
C ALA A 614 25.89 0.66 -18.52
N LEU A 615 24.56 0.58 -18.50
CA LEU A 615 23.67 1.76 -18.60
C LEU A 615 23.89 2.68 -17.41
N TRP A 616 23.84 2.11 -16.20
CA TRP A 616 24.07 2.85 -14.95
C TRP A 616 25.46 3.48 -14.88
N GLN A 617 26.51 2.71 -15.20
CA GLN A 617 27.89 3.21 -15.26
C GLN A 617 28.10 4.28 -16.35
N SER A 618 27.25 4.32 -17.38
CA SER A 618 27.26 5.40 -18.37
C SER A 618 26.65 6.69 -17.81
N VAL A 619 25.53 6.59 -17.07
CA VAL A 619 24.91 7.73 -16.37
C VAL A 619 25.86 8.33 -15.33
N MET A 620 26.47 7.49 -14.47
CA MET A 620 27.44 7.94 -13.45
C MET A 620 28.64 8.72 -14.01
N LYS A 621 29.03 8.44 -15.26
CA LYS A 621 30.23 8.99 -15.91
C LYS A 621 29.93 10.06 -16.96
N GLY A 622 28.66 10.45 -17.13
CA GLY A 622 28.25 11.37 -18.20
C GLY A 622 28.50 10.83 -19.63
N ASN A 623 28.62 9.51 -19.79
CA ASN A 623 28.95 8.88 -21.08
C ASN A 623 27.69 8.71 -21.95
N LEU A 624 27.38 9.75 -22.73
CA LEU A 624 26.25 9.77 -23.66
C LEU A 624 26.28 8.61 -24.67
N ASP A 625 27.44 8.31 -25.28
CA ASP A 625 27.56 7.26 -26.31
C ASP A 625 27.34 5.86 -25.72
N GLY A 626 27.91 5.60 -24.55
CA GLY A 626 27.71 4.36 -23.79
C GLY A 626 26.24 4.17 -23.39
N TYR A 627 25.57 5.25 -22.98
CA TYR A 627 24.13 5.24 -22.71
C TYR A 627 23.31 4.98 -23.98
N MET A 628 23.57 5.69 -25.09
CA MET A 628 22.80 5.59 -26.33
C MET A 628 22.90 4.20 -26.98
N ASN A 629 24.05 3.54 -26.89
CA ASN A 629 24.23 2.14 -27.31
C ASN A 629 23.31 1.15 -26.57
N ILE A 630 22.76 1.53 -25.40
CA ILE A 630 21.87 0.68 -24.59
C ILE A 630 20.43 1.19 -24.67
N SER A 631 20.19 2.50 -24.53
CA SER A 631 18.86 3.09 -24.49
C SER A 631 18.12 3.03 -25.84
N THR A 632 18.83 3.09 -26.98
CA THR A 632 18.24 2.85 -28.31
C THR A 632 17.65 1.45 -28.43
N ARG A 633 18.30 0.42 -27.85
CA ARG A 633 17.80 -0.97 -27.81
C ARG A 633 16.54 -1.12 -26.96
N LEU A 634 16.27 -0.20 -26.02
CA LEU A 634 15.04 -0.18 -25.23
C LEU A 634 13.80 0.28 -26.03
N LYS A 635 13.99 0.86 -27.21
CA LYS A 635 12.91 1.41 -28.06
C LYS A 635 12.07 2.50 -27.37
N LEU A 636 12.65 3.20 -26.40
CA LEU A 636 12.10 4.42 -25.79
C LEU A 636 12.46 5.62 -26.68
N GLY A 637 12.04 5.55 -27.94
CA GLY A 637 12.50 6.41 -29.02
C GLY A 637 12.14 7.89 -28.85
N PRO A 638 12.53 8.74 -29.82
CA PRO A 638 12.03 10.10 -29.86
C PRO A 638 10.49 10.11 -29.94
N PHE A 639 9.87 11.07 -29.27
CA PHE A 639 8.47 11.39 -29.40
C PHE A 639 8.25 12.04 -30.78
N GLU A 640 7.97 11.21 -31.80
CA GLU A 640 7.73 11.63 -33.18
C GLU A 640 6.31 12.21 -33.35
N GLU A 641 6.17 13.26 -34.17
CA GLU A 641 4.85 13.74 -34.62
C GLU A 641 4.12 12.68 -35.49
N ASP A 642 4.90 11.78 -36.13
CA ASP A 642 4.42 10.65 -36.93
C ASP A 642 3.71 9.53 -36.12
N CYS A 643 3.54 9.70 -34.80
CA CYS A 643 2.53 8.95 -34.03
C CYS A 643 1.10 9.05 -34.61
N LEU A 644 0.86 9.99 -35.53
CA LEU A 644 -0.40 10.18 -36.26
C LEU A 644 -0.50 9.43 -37.61
N VAL A 645 0.56 8.79 -38.11
CA VAL A 645 0.65 8.40 -39.55
C VAL A 645 0.68 6.89 -39.83
N ARG A 646 0.95 6.01 -38.84
CA ARG A 646 0.99 4.54 -39.04
C ARG A 646 -0.39 3.86 -39.09
N THR A 647 -1.18 4.22 -40.09
CA THR A 647 -2.42 3.53 -40.49
C THR A 647 -2.41 3.04 -41.95
N SER A 648 -1.24 2.67 -42.49
CA SER A 648 -1.17 1.77 -43.66
C SER A 648 0.19 1.03 -43.78
N SER A 649 0.13 -0.16 -44.38
CA SER A 649 1.26 -1.02 -44.82
C SER A 649 2.38 -1.32 -43.81
N VAL A 650 2.26 -2.45 -43.09
CA VAL A 650 2.98 -3.72 -43.40
C VAL A 650 2.14 -4.90 -42.90
N GLU A 651 1.82 -5.87 -43.77
CA GLU A 651 1.45 -7.23 -43.36
C GLU A 651 2.68 -8.14 -43.45
N GLY A 652 2.90 -9.03 -42.46
CA GLY A 652 4.14 -9.84 -42.46
C GLY A 652 4.34 -10.81 -41.28
N GLN A 653 3.44 -11.79 -41.13
CA GLN A 653 3.60 -13.07 -40.40
C GLN A 653 3.38 -13.14 -38.86
N GLN A 654 2.30 -13.88 -38.51
CA GLN A 654 2.17 -14.88 -37.43
C GLN A 654 2.31 -14.44 -35.93
N GLY A 655 1.33 -14.63 -35.04
CA GLY A 655 -0.08 -15.03 -35.21
C GLY A 655 -0.70 -15.75 -34.00
N SER A 656 -1.88 -15.31 -33.53
CA SER A 656 -2.80 -16.04 -32.62
C SER A 656 -4.11 -15.25 -32.44
N ASP A 657 -5.28 -15.89 -32.53
CA ASP A 657 -6.57 -15.20 -32.60
C ASP A 657 -7.20 -14.81 -31.23
N GLU A 658 -7.57 -13.54 -31.07
CA GLU A 658 -8.75 -13.06 -30.33
C GLU A 658 -9.32 -11.82 -31.06
N PRO A 659 -10.62 -11.50 -30.95
CA PRO A 659 -11.26 -10.48 -31.80
C PRO A 659 -11.01 -9.04 -31.32
N GLU A 660 -10.30 -8.24 -32.12
CA GLU A 660 -10.14 -6.80 -31.86
C GLU A 660 -11.37 -5.96 -32.24
N SER A 661 -11.62 -4.92 -31.44
CA SER A 661 -12.64 -3.89 -31.67
C SER A 661 -12.04 -2.71 -32.47
N PRO A 662 -12.77 -2.06 -33.39
CA PRO A 662 -12.16 -1.16 -34.36
C PRO A 662 -11.67 0.17 -33.76
N GLY A 663 -10.38 0.44 -33.94
CA GLY A 663 -9.87 1.79 -34.21
C GLY A 663 -9.72 2.76 -33.02
N SER A 664 -8.62 2.64 -32.27
CA SER A 664 -7.98 3.83 -31.67
C SER A 664 -6.45 3.68 -31.68
N GLY A 665 -5.75 4.68 -32.22
CA GLY A 665 -4.31 4.81 -32.04
C GLY A 665 -4.00 5.21 -30.61
N LYS A 666 -3.03 4.57 -29.97
CA LYS A 666 -2.63 4.94 -28.60
C LYS A 666 -1.99 6.35 -28.63
N PRO A 667 -2.43 7.30 -27.79
CA PRO A 667 -1.84 8.63 -27.76
C PRO A 667 -0.39 8.54 -27.27
N CYS A 668 0.47 9.40 -27.82
CA CYS A 668 1.85 9.52 -27.35
C CYS A 668 1.85 10.13 -25.93
N ARG A 669 2.67 9.58 -25.04
CA ARG A 669 2.72 9.96 -23.62
C ARG A 669 4.14 10.30 -23.20
N VAL A 670 4.33 11.53 -22.73
CA VAL A 670 5.61 12.02 -22.20
C VAL A 670 5.61 11.89 -20.67
N PRO A 671 6.59 11.22 -20.04
CA PRO A 671 6.74 11.23 -18.58
C PRO A 671 7.23 12.61 -18.11
N VAL A 672 6.44 13.28 -17.25
CA VAL A 672 6.77 14.61 -16.71
C VAL A 672 6.72 14.60 -15.18
N ARG A 673 7.75 15.19 -14.57
CA ARG A 673 7.83 15.47 -13.12
C ARG A 673 7.95 16.97 -12.92
N LEU A 674 6.92 17.57 -12.34
CA LEU A 674 6.79 19.00 -12.07
C LEU A 674 7.10 19.30 -10.61
N TYR A 675 7.81 20.39 -10.37
CA TYR A 675 8.17 20.91 -9.05
C TYR A 675 7.75 22.38 -8.99
N VAL A 676 6.66 22.69 -8.29
CA VAL A 676 6.09 24.05 -8.24
C VAL A 676 6.41 24.69 -6.88
N ARG A 677 7.22 25.76 -6.91
CA ARG A 677 7.57 26.57 -5.73
C ARG A 677 6.71 27.83 -5.72
N SER A 678 5.97 28.06 -4.63
CA SER A 678 5.20 29.28 -4.41
C SER A 678 6.08 30.32 -3.70
N VAL A 679 6.28 31.49 -4.32
CA VAL A 679 6.91 32.64 -3.67
C VAL A 679 5.79 33.59 -3.21
N GLN A 680 5.72 33.85 -1.90
CA GLN A 680 4.80 34.82 -1.30
C GLN A 680 5.55 36.12 -1.01
N GLU A 681 5.53 37.07 -1.95
CA GLU A 681 5.62 38.52 -1.75
C GLU A 681 5.58 39.24 -3.11
N ASP A 682 5.22 40.52 -3.12
CA ASP A 682 5.27 41.38 -4.31
C ASP A 682 6.70 41.90 -4.58
N LEU A 683 7.67 40.98 -4.58
CA LEU A 683 9.07 41.23 -4.87
C LEU A 683 9.23 41.78 -6.30
N TYR A 684 10.17 42.72 -6.46
CA TYR A 684 10.44 43.37 -7.74
C TYR A 684 11.29 42.47 -8.63
N ASP A 685 12.25 41.76 -8.04
CA ASP A 685 13.18 40.84 -8.70
C ASP A 685 13.26 39.49 -7.98
N LEU A 686 13.84 38.48 -8.64
CA LEU A 686 13.96 37.10 -8.12
C LEU A 686 15.05 36.92 -7.05
N GLU A 687 15.93 37.92 -6.88
CA GLU A 687 17.09 37.88 -5.99
C GLU A 687 16.68 37.91 -4.49
N ASP A 688 15.57 38.57 -4.16
CA ASP A 688 15.04 38.67 -2.79
C ASP A 688 14.30 37.40 -2.31
N ALA A 689 14.16 36.37 -3.16
CA ALA A 689 13.27 35.22 -2.88
C ALA A 689 13.80 34.32 -1.75
N LEU A 690 13.15 34.39 -0.57
CA LEU A 690 13.51 33.66 0.65
C LEU A 690 13.84 32.16 0.41
N PRO A 691 14.86 31.60 1.10
CA PRO A 691 15.18 30.18 1.05
C PRO A 691 14.00 29.27 1.40
N VAL A 692 13.98 28.08 0.80
CA VAL A 692 12.98 27.05 1.08
C VAL A 692 13.29 26.42 2.44
N GLY A 693 12.49 26.71 3.47
CA GLY A 693 12.65 26.16 4.82
C GLY A 693 12.14 24.72 4.98
N ASP A 694 11.16 24.30 4.17
CA ASP A 694 10.51 22.99 4.25
C ASP A 694 10.16 22.42 2.86
N TRP A 695 9.85 21.13 2.81
CA TRP A 695 9.39 20.47 1.58
C TRP A 695 7.87 20.53 1.34
N GLU A 696 7.09 21.13 2.24
CA GLU A 696 5.62 21.27 2.09
C GLU A 696 5.26 22.45 1.18
N SER A 697 6.09 23.50 1.19
CA SER A 697 6.04 24.67 0.31
C SER A 697 6.31 24.37 -1.19
N ILE A 698 6.71 23.13 -1.52
CA ILE A 698 6.98 22.67 -2.89
C ILE A 698 5.96 21.60 -3.29
N SER A 699 5.08 21.93 -4.22
CA SER A 699 4.15 20.97 -4.81
C SER A 699 4.86 20.09 -5.85
N TYR A 700 5.00 18.79 -5.57
CA TYR A 700 5.51 17.79 -6.51
C TYR A 700 4.37 17.09 -7.25
N ILE A 701 4.43 17.08 -8.59
CA ILE A 701 3.42 16.46 -9.46
C ILE A 701 4.11 15.51 -10.45
N ASN A 702 3.90 14.21 -10.28
CA ASN A 702 4.33 13.18 -11.23
C ASN A 702 3.14 12.79 -12.12
N ARG A 703 3.10 13.26 -13.37
CA ARG A 703 1.94 13.07 -14.26
C ARG A 703 2.37 13.02 -15.73
N PRO A 704 1.97 11.99 -16.50
CA PRO A 704 2.27 11.95 -17.92
C PRO A 704 1.46 13.01 -18.68
N PHE A 705 2.10 13.70 -19.62
CA PHE A 705 1.41 14.55 -20.60
C PHE A 705 0.96 13.69 -21.79
N GLU A 706 -0.34 13.75 -22.14
CA GLU A 706 -0.87 13.08 -23.33
C GLU A 706 -0.88 14.03 -24.53
N VAL A 707 -0.12 13.68 -25.56
CA VAL A 707 -0.13 14.38 -26.84
C VAL A 707 -1.42 14.03 -27.58
N ARG A 708 -2.32 15.01 -27.68
CA ARG A 708 -3.60 14.90 -28.39
C ARG A 708 -3.65 15.94 -29.51
N ARG A 709 -4.29 15.59 -30.62
CA ARG A 709 -4.41 16.47 -31.79
C ARG A 709 -5.63 17.37 -31.62
N GLU A 710 -5.42 18.63 -31.29
CA GLU A 710 -6.47 19.66 -31.38
C GLU A 710 -6.68 20.10 -32.83
N GLU A 711 -7.93 20.33 -33.22
CA GLU A 711 -8.24 20.84 -34.56
C GLU A 711 -7.80 22.31 -34.69
N GLY A 712 -6.85 22.57 -35.61
CA GLY A 712 -6.36 23.92 -35.92
C GLY A 712 -4.97 24.29 -35.38
N ARG A 713 -4.31 23.42 -34.60
CA ARG A 713 -2.90 23.59 -34.19
C ARG A 713 -1.97 22.62 -34.93
N SER A 714 -0.80 23.10 -35.34
CA SER A 714 0.22 22.27 -36.01
C SER A 714 1.08 21.47 -35.01
N TYR A 715 1.47 22.09 -33.90
CA TYR A 715 2.24 21.48 -32.81
C TYR A 715 1.72 21.95 -31.44
N ILE A 716 2.21 21.32 -30.36
CA ILE A 716 1.91 21.69 -28.96
C ILE A 716 3.06 22.53 -28.41
N THR A 717 2.78 23.74 -27.92
CA THR A 717 3.75 24.60 -27.21
C THR A 717 3.94 24.17 -25.76
N LEU A 718 5.08 24.53 -25.15
CA LEU A 718 5.31 24.35 -23.71
C LEU A 718 4.22 25.04 -22.87
N GLU A 719 3.78 26.23 -23.27
CA GLU A 719 2.70 26.97 -22.62
C GLU A 719 1.39 26.17 -22.54
N HIS A 720 0.99 25.51 -23.65
CA HIS A 720 -0.20 24.66 -23.69
C HIS A 720 -0.03 23.40 -22.84
N ALA A 721 1.18 22.82 -22.82
CA ALA A 721 1.47 21.66 -21.99
C ALA A 721 1.36 22.02 -20.49
N LEU A 722 1.93 23.15 -20.08
CA LEU A 722 1.84 23.67 -18.71
C LEU A 722 0.41 24.06 -18.33
N LYS A 723 -0.35 24.73 -19.20
CA LYS A 723 -1.79 25.02 -19.01
C LYS A 723 -2.63 23.77 -18.79
N THR A 724 -2.22 22.63 -19.35
CA THR A 724 -2.92 21.34 -19.21
C THR A 724 -2.50 20.59 -17.93
N LEU A 725 -1.25 20.77 -17.49
CA LEU A 725 -0.70 20.12 -16.30
C LEU A 725 -0.97 20.90 -15.00
N LEU A 726 -1.07 22.24 -15.10
CA LEU A 726 -1.20 23.21 -14.01
C LEU A 726 -2.34 24.26 -14.27
N PRO A 727 -3.58 23.85 -14.60
CA PRO A 727 -4.65 24.75 -15.07
C PRO A 727 -5.02 25.87 -14.09
N GLU A 728 -4.81 25.66 -12.79
CA GLU A 728 -5.07 26.61 -11.71
C GLU A 728 -4.21 27.89 -11.79
N PHE A 729 -3.00 27.84 -12.35
CA PHE A 729 -2.08 28.99 -12.43
C PHE A 729 -2.20 29.82 -13.72
N PHE A 730 -3.06 29.42 -14.66
CA PHE A 730 -3.22 30.10 -15.97
C PHE A 730 -4.65 30.61 -16.25
N SER A 731 -5.59 30.43 -15.31
CA SER A 731 -7.01 30.71 -15.53
C SER A 731 -7.37 32.20 -15.44
N LEU A 732 -7.33 32.91 -16.58
CA LEU A 732 -7.70 34.33 -16.70
C LEU A 732 -8.95 34.55 -17.57
N LYS A 733 -10.04 35.05 -16.98
CA LYS A 733 -11.05 35.86 -17.68
C LYS A 733 -11.49 37.03 -16.79
N ALA A 734 -11.38 38.25 -17.32
CA ALA A 734 -11.80 39.46 -16.63
C ALA A 734 -13.28 39.76 -16.88
N SER A 735 -14.04 39.99 -15.81
CA SER A 735 -15.37 40.60 -15.88
C SER A 735 -15.24 42.12 -15.76
N ARG A 736 -15.41 42.85 -16.86
CA ARG A 736 -15.70 44.29 -16.80
C ARG A 736 -17.12 44.46 -16.25
N ILE A 737 -17.28 45.31 -15.24
CA ILE A 737 -18.59 45.80 -14.78
C ILE A 737 -18.73 47.22 -15.36
N PRO A 738 -19.86 47.59 -16.00
CA PRO A 738 -20.12 48.98 -16.39
C PRO A 738 -20.28 49.89 -15.16
N ASP A 739 -20.01 51.18 -15.33
CA ASP A 739 -20.29 52.18 -14.30
C ASP A 739 -21.80 52.28 -13.98
N ASP A 740 -22.12 52.69 -12.75
CA ASP A 740 -23.20 53.67 -12.58
C ASP A 740 -23.02 54.53 -11.31
N SER A 741 -23.27 55.83 -11.47
CA SER A 741 -23.42 56.90 -10.47
C SER A 741 -22.45 57.02 -9.28
N GLU A 742 -21.68 58.10 -9.34
CA GLU A 742 -21.17 58.89 -8.20
C GLU A 742 -22.31 59.19 -7.17
N THR A 743 -22.04 59.35 -5.88
CA THR A 743 -21.55 60.65 -5.38
C THR A 743 -20.86 60.58 -4.01
N ALA A 744 -19.87 61.47 -3.86
CA ALA A 744 -19.11 61.78 -2.64
C ALA A 744 -19.90 62.81 -1.76
N PRO A 745 -19.41 63.32 -0.60
CA PRO A 745 -18.04 63.21 -0.10
C PRO A 745 -17.84 63.03 1.43
N GLN A 746 -16.57 62.79 1.79
CA GLN A 746 -15.73 63.39 2.86
C GLN A 746 -16.38 63.99 4.14
N ALA A 747 -15.70 64.02 5.30
CA ALA A 747 -14.53 63.34 5.86
C ALA A 747 -14.27 63.92 7.27
N SER A 748 -13.62 63.18 8.17
CA SER A 748 -12.65 63.72 9.15
C SER A 748 -12.10 62.63 10.07
N ASP A 749 -10.88 62.84 10.57
CA ASP A 749 -10.18 61.98 11.53
C ASP A 749 -10.65 62.22 12.97
N SER A 750 -10.62 61.18 13.81
CA SER A 750 -9.91 61.22 15.11
C SER A 750 -10.12 59.95 15.95
N ALA A 751 -9.10 59.68 16.78
CA ALA A 751 -9.06 58.74 17.91
C ALA A 751 -7.98 59.29 18.88
N PRO A 752 -7.74 58.73 20.09
CA PRO A 752 -8.41 57.61 20.78
C PRO A 752 -8.84 58.02 22.23
N ASN A 753 -8.85 57.05 23.18
CA ASN A 753 -8.85 57.19 24.66
C ASN A 753 -10.20 57.52 25.36
N ASP A 754 -10.55 57.07 26.58
CA ASP A 754 -10.08 55.97 27.46
C ASP A 754 -11.20 55.67 28.53
N ASP A 755 -11.40 54.39 28.91
CA ASP A 755 -11.83 53.75 30.21
C ASP A 755 -12.75 54.44 31.29
N PRO A 756 -13.23 53.78 32.39
CA PRO A 756 -13.25 52.35 32.80
C PRO A 756 -14.60 51.83 33.41
N ASP A 757 -14.59 50.58 33.96
CA ASP A 757 -15.39 50.02 35.09
C ASP A 757 -16.93 49.72 34.98
N VAL A 758 -17.54 48.67 35.59
CA VAL A 758 -17.05 47.31 35.99
C VAL A 758 -18.21 46.30 36.32
N THR A 759 -18.34 45.22 35.52
CA THR A 759 -18.85 43.83 35.87
C THR A 759 -20.31 43.63 36.43
N PRO A 760 -20.85 42.39 36.67
CA PRO A 760 -20.26 41.04 36.48
C PRO A 760 -21.15 39.91 35.86
N ARG A 761 -20.48 38.79 35.51
CA ARG A 761 -20.97 37.42 35.12
C ARG A 761 -21.55 37.29 33.70
N SER A 762 -21.17 36.27 32.91
CA SER A 762 -21.12 34.84 33.27
C SER A 762 -20.28 33.94 32.32
N CYS A 763 -19.99 32.72 32.79
CA CYS A 763 -19.56 31.50 32.08
C CYS A 763 -18.27 31.51 31.22
N GLU A 764 -17.36 30.59 31.55
CA GLU A 764 -16.09 30.34 30.84
C GLU A 764 -16.26 29.41 29.63
N LYS A 765 -15.37 29.56 28.65
CA LYS A 765 -15.23 28.65 27.50
C LYS A 765 -13.75 28.57 27.13
N VAL A 766 -13.17 27.36 27.11
CA VAL A 766 -11.79 27.12 26.67
C VAL A 766 -11.84 26.59 25.24
N GLU A 767 -11.26 27.31 24.29
CA GLU A 767 -11.29 26.94 22.86
C GLU A 767 -9.92 26.46 22.37
N SER A 768 -9.94 25.44 21.52
CA SER A 768 -8.76 24.75 20.98
C SER A 768 -8.40 25.24 19.58
N SER A 769 -7.23 25.86 19.43
CA SER A 769 -6.72 26.42 18.18
C SER A 769 -6.11 25.35 17.25
N ALA A 770 -6.94 24.64 16.47
CA ALA A 770 -6.49 23.61 15.53
C ALA A 770 -7.36 23.45 14.26
N SER A 771 -7.99 24.53 13.76
CA SER A 771 -8.97 24.41 12.66
C SER A 771 -9.10 25.63 11.73
N LEU A 772 -7.98 26.19 11.25
CA LEU A 772 -7.99 27.34 10.30
C LEU A 772 -7.16 27.14 9.00
N SER A 773 -6.15 26.27 9.00
CA SER A 773 -5.12 26.23 7.93
C SER A 773 -5.56 25.74 6.55
N GLN A 774 -6.74 25.11 6.40
CA GLN A 774 -7.18 24.53 5.11
C GLN A 774 -8.25 25.34 4.38
N GLN A 775 -8.92 26.28 5.06
CA GLN A 775 -9.91 27.14 4.40
C GLN A 775 -9.24 28.34 3.69
N GLU A 776 -8.03 28.71 4.13
CA GLU A 776 -7.22 29.79 3.54
C GLU A 776 -6.56 29.37 2.20
N ALA A 777 -6.07 28.13 2.09
CA ALA A 777 -5.32 27.64 0.92
C ALA A 777 -6.11 27.77 -0.41
N ASN A 778 -7.41 27.44 -0.40
CA ASN A 778 -8.29 27.56 -1.58
C ASN A 778 -8.71 29.02 -1.89
N VAL A 779 -8.42 29.97 -1.00
CA VAL A 779 -8.56 31.42 -1.26
C VAL A 779 -7.24 31.99 -1.77
N ALA A 780 -6.11 31.57 -1.21
CA ALA A 780 -4.76 32.11 -1.43
C ALA A 780 -4.19 31.93 -2.85
N ASN A 781 -4.76 31.04 -3.68
CA ASN A 781 -4.29 30.84 -5.07
C ASN A 781 -5.01 31.74 -6.11
N LYS A 782 -6.03 32.54 -5.73
CA LYS A 782 -6.66 33.52 -6.63
C LYS A 782 -5.76 34.74 -6.87
N GLY A 783 -4.87 34.64 -7.85
CA GLY A 783 -4.05 35.78 -8.32
C GLY A 783 -2.56 35.50 -8.51
N LYS A 784 -2.11 34.25 -8.28
CA LYS A 784 -0.74 33.83 -8.62
C LYS A 784 -0.62 33.58 -10.12
N ILE A 785 0.55 33.90 -10.68
CA ILE A 785 0.95 33.64 -12.07
C ILE A 785 2.28 32.88 -12.07
N VAL A 786 2.55 32.12 -13.14
CA VAL A 786 3.89 31.60 -13.41
C VAL A 786 4.84 32.76 -13.67
N LYS A 787 5.97 32.77 -12.96
CA LYS A 787 7.03 33.79 -13.06
C LYS A 787 8.25 33.30 -13.84
N LEU A 788 8.53 31.99 -13.75
CA LEU A 788 9.74 31.36 -14.27
C LEU A 788 9.49 29.86 -14.49
N VAL A 789 10.02 29.31 -15.59
CA VAL A 789 10.05 27.87 -15.89
C VAL A 789 11.46 27.45 -16.26
N ARG A 790 12.04 26.51 -15.50
CA ARG A 790 13.38 25.97 -15.75
C ARG A 790 13.36 24.48 -16.10
N VAL A 791 14.22 24.12 -17.04
CA VAL A 791 14.56 22.75 -17.43
C VAL A 791 16.06 22.71 -17.68
N GLN A 792 16.80 21.79 -17.06
CA GLN A 792 18.27 21.65 -17.20
C GLN A 792 19.08 22.95 -16.93
N GLY A 793 18.57 23.85 -16.09
CA GLY A 793 19.23 25.12 -15.74
C GLY A 793 19.07 26.25 -16.75
N ILE A 794 18.31 26.05 -17.82
CA ILE A 794 17.88 27.14 -18.72
C ILE A 794 16.44 27.52 -18.42
N GLU A 795 16.14 28.81 -18.55
CA GLU A 795 14.77 29.28 -18.71
C GLU A 795 14.30 28.93 -20.14
N VAL A 796 13.08 28.41 -20.26
CA VAL A 796 12.57 27.87 -21.52
C VAL A 796 11.41 28.70 -22.04
N ASP A 797 11.53 29.14 -23.29
CA ASP A 797 10.49 29.89 -24.00
C ASP A 797 9.15 29.12 -23.98
N MET A 798 8.08 29.82 -23.66
CA MET A 798 6.73 29.28 -23.58
C MET A 798 6.19 28.79 -24.93
N ASP A 799 6.61 29.40 -26.04
CA ASP A 799 6.16 29.06 -27.39
C ASP A 799 6.96 27.90 -28.03
N ILE A 800 8.01 27.40 -27.38
CA ILE A 800 8.80 26.27 -27.90
C ILE A 800 7.95 25.00 -28.07
N PRO A 801 8.17 24.18 -29.11
CA PRO A 801 7.50 22.89 -29.24
C PRO A 801 7.80 21.96 -28.06
N PHE A 802 6.77 21.55 -27.32
CA PHE A 802 6.89 20.72 -26.12
C PHE A 802 7.58 19.37 -26.41
N LEU A 803 7.35 18.78 -27.59
CA LEU A 803 8.03 17.55 -27.99
C LEU A 803 9.52 17.73 -28.24
N TRP A 804 9.98 18.91 -28.67
CA TRP A 804 11.41 19.20 -28.79
C TRP A 804 12.07 19.23 -27.40
N VAL A 805 11.43 19.90 -26.43
CA VAL A 805 11.87 19.93 -25.02
C VAL A 805 11.90 18.51 -24.43
N ALA A 806 10.82 17.74 -24.62
CA ALA A 806 10.71 16.36 -24.12
C ALA A 806 11.71 15.39 -24.77
N ASN A 807 12.13 15.63 -26.02
CA ASN A 807 13.13 14.80 -26.69
C ASN A 807 14.56 15.15 -26.27
N ASN A 808 14.89 16.43 -26.18
CA ASN A 808 16.28 16.90 -26.06
C ASN A 808 16.71 17.23 -24.62
N LEU A 809 15.78 17.58 -23.73
CA LEU A 809 16.09 18.03 -22.36
C LEU A 809 15.66 17.04 -21.25
N LYS A 810 15.18 15.84 -21.61
CA LYS A 810 14.87 14.76 -20.65
C LYS A 810 16.13 14.17 -19.99
N ASN A 811 15.98 13.71 -18.75
CA ASN A 811 17.03 13.03 -18.01
C ASN A 811 17.27 11.58 -18.52
N PRO A 812 18.36 10.91 -18.11
CA PRO A 812 18.66 9.52 -18.48
C PRO A 812 17.67 8.47 -17.98
N GLU A 813 16.78 8.80 -17.03
CA GLU A 813 15.63 7.99 -16.60
C GLU A 813 14.38 8.19 -17.49
N CYS A 814 14.52 8.93 -18.60
CA CYS A 814 13.49 9.29 -19.57
C CYS A 814 12.35 10.18 -19.05
N TYR A 815 12.50 10.82 -17.88
CA TYR A 815 11.62 11.89 -17.41
C TYR A 815 12.04 13.27 -17.90
N LEU A 816 11.05 14.09 -18.25
CA LEU A 816 11.22 15.54 -18.34
C LEU A 816 10.95 16.14 -16.94
N HIS A 817 11.97 16.72 -16.32
CA HIS A 817 11.86 17.42 -15.04
C HIS A 817 11.68 18.92 -15.31
N ILE A 818 10.65 19.53 -14.73
CA ILE A 818 10.31 20.94 -14.95
C ILE A 818 10.15 21.62 -13.59
N CYS A 819 10.95 22.66 -13.33
CA CYS A 819 10.84 23.49 -12.13
C CYS A 819 10.07 24.76 -12.48
N VAL A 820 9.03 25.09 -11.71
CA VAL A 820 8.13 26.21 -11.96
C VAL A 820 8.06 27.08 -10.71
N CYS A 821 8.35 28.38 -10.83
CA CYS A 821 8.13 29.33 -9.75
C CYS A 821 6.86 30.15 -10.03
N VAL A 822 5.99 30.26 -9.04
CA VAL A 822 4.74 31.04 -9.11
C VAL A 822 4.73 32.15 -8.05
N GLY A 823 4.21 33.32 -8.40
CA GLY A 823 4.15 34.48 -7.52
C GLY A 823 2.99 35.42 -7.88
N THR A 824 2.76 36.47 -7.10
CA THR A 824 1.60 37.35 -7.22
C THR A 824 1.64 38.28 -8.45
N ARG A 825 0.45 38.72 -8.88
CA ARG A 825 0.25 39.65 -9.99
C ARG A 825 0.07 41.09 -9.49
N LYS A 826 1.03 41.95 -9.83
CA LYS A 826 1.01 43.40 -9.57
C LYS A 826 -0.27 44.05 -10.13
N ARG A 827 -0.92 44.92 -9.34
CA ARG A 827 -1.84 45.92 -9.89
C ARG A 827 -1.00 47.07 -10.45
N GLU A 828 -1.19 47.42 -11.71
CA GLU A 828 -0.59 48.63 -12.27
C GLU A 828 -1.18 49.86 -11.54
N PRO A 829 -0.37 50.87 -11.17
CA PRO A 829 -0.90 52.15 -10.75
C PRO A 829 -1.64 52.77 -11.96
N LYS A 830 -2.87 53.25 -11.74
CA LYS A 830 -3.54 54.08 -12.75
C LYS A 830 -2.73 55.37 -12.90
N ASP A 831 -2.06 55.52 -14.03
CA ASP A 831 -1.32 56.73 -14.36
C ASP A 831 -2.29 57.93 -14.47
N GLY A 832 -1.90 59.07 -13.92
CA GLY A 832 -2.83 60.17 -13.64
C GLY A 832 -3.01 61.14 -14.81
N ARG A 833 -4.21 61.20 -15.37
CA ARG A 833 -4.70 62.26 -16.28
C ARG A 833 -6.20 62.48 -16.11
#